data_AF-A0A3N1VSF0-F1
#
_entry.id   AF-A0A3N1VSF0-F1
#
_cell.length_a   1.000
_cell.length_b   1.000
_cell.length_c   1.000
_cell.angle_alpha   90.00
_cell.angle_beta   90.00
_cell.angle_gamma   90.00
#
_symmetry.space_group_name_H-M   'P 1'
#
loop_
_entity.id
_entity.type
_entity.pdbx_description
1 polymer ?
#
loop_
_entity_poly.entity_id
_entity_poly.type
_entity_poly.pdbx_seq_one_letter_code
_entity_poly.pdbx_strand_id
1 'polypeptide(L)'
;MARALTTKQWIQAFYLAYFGRAGDPDGVSFWSIQVNNGVLDLAGVAENFAQQPEATAQYAYFHVVFNASGEPVTDAMYEEFITQVYQNLLERLPDAQGMAYWLGVLKNGESSPGAFIANIINAAMAGQEEDSSEDWGTICNKSEVAESFTDYLIENNIQWTQELSDQVSAILDEVDSTRDLNEVQQQIEEAINQVVGDDDNDTGDDSDDNDDNNDSDDSDDGDTITPRPGDETIAGTAGDDTLQGTAGNDIIYGYGGDDKIYGYGGDDAIFGGAGADRIDSSDGDDRIDGGDGDDTIYGGPGADLIDGGAGRDYIRGDAGDDTIFGGAGADLIDGGGDADLIDGGAGDDTIDGGDGNDTIAGGDGNDRILDAAGDDSISGGDGNDTIKGNAGDDSIDGGAGDDVIEGGDGDDTILGGDGSDTIDGGYGNDSISGGLGNDRISGSYGDDTIFGDAGDDRIYGENGNDHLDGGAGHDTIGGNVGDDTILGGTGNDLIDGGDGDDSMDGGDGNDHIYGASGDDTILGGEGNDTLDGYAGDDLIQGGAGADTIITGTGNDIVILDAFQSADKIVDFGRDGADKLYIDVATGTTGTNAVPGAGTKRSIVVHNAAAPNAVVNVDLNFSSAVALSSENYLFQANGKNSLLSLITDLSNEGTEAFSGFALGYDRGAGKLYLFHVTAAGGGAFNITATRTLVTIGAWTTLDAGDIYIF
;
A
#
# COMPACT_ATOMS: atom_id res chain seq x y z
N MET A 1 -19.52 -18.75 24.17
CA MET A 1 -20.64 -18.18 23.37
C MET A 1 -20.14 -17.97 21.96
N ALA A 2 -20.21 -18.97 21.09
CA ALA A 2 -19.78 -18.83 19.70
C ALA A 2 -20.70 -17.85 18.97
N ARG A 3 -20.18 -16.68 18.58
CA ARG A 3 -20.90 -15.75 17.70
C ARG A 3 -21.11 -16.48 16.37
N ALA A 4 -22.36 -16.73 16.00
CA ALA A 4 -22.67 -17.24 14.68
C ALA A 4 -22.27 -16.20 13.63
N LEU A 5 -21.19 -16.48 12.89
CA LEU A 5 -20.71 -15.62 11.80
C LEU A 5 -21.83 -15.42 10.77
N THR A 6 -21.95 -14.19 10.26
CA THR A 6 -22.87 -13.87 9.17
C THR A 6 -22.41 -14.51 7.87
N THR A 7 -23.32 -14.67 6.89
CA THR A 7 -22.98 -15.23 5.58
C THR A 7 -21.85 -14.49 4.87
N LYS A 8 -21.76 -13.17 5.03
CA LYS A 8 -20.66 -12.35 4.50
C LYS A 8 -19.33 -12.70 5.17
N GLN A 9 -19.30 -12.87 6.48
CA GLN A 9 -18.11 -13.27 7.23
C GLN A 9 -17.63 -14.67 6.83
N TRP A 10 -18.55 -15.62 6.62
CA TRP A 10 -18.20 -16.94 6.10
C TRP A 10 -17.59 -16.91 4.69
N ILE A 11 -18.11 -16.04 3.82
CA ILE A 11 -17.55 -15.89 2.47
C ILE A 11 -16.20 -15.19 2.51
N GLN A 12 -16.03 -14.20 3.39
CA GLN A 12 -14.73 -13.57 3.62
C GLN A 12 -13.68 -14.60 4.08
N ALA A 13 -14.05 -15.47 5.04
CA ALA A 13 -13.21 -16.56 5.49
C ALA A 13 -12.87 -17.55 4.36
N PHE A 14 -13.79 -17.77 3.40
CA PHE A 14 -13.49 -18.60 2.22
C PHE A 14 -12.49 -17.94 1.27
N TYR A 15 -12.55 -16.62 1.08
CA TYR A 15 -11.54 -15.93 0.27
C TYR A 15 -10.15 -16.00 0.90
N LEU A 16 -10.06 -15.76 2.21
CA LEU A 16 -8.81 -15.88 2.97
C LEU A 16 -8.27 -17.30 2.95
N ALA A 17 -9.15 -18.29 3.15
CA ALA A 17 -8.73 -19.69 3.14
C ALA A 17 -8.23 -20.13 1.77
N TYR A 18 -9.01 -19.92 0.69
CA TYR A 18 -8.73 -20.47 -0.64
C TYR A 18 -7.77 -19.65 -1.51
N PHE A 19 -7.63 -18.35 -1.24
CA PHE A 19 -6.87 -17.43 -2.07
C PHE A 19 -5.82 -16.61 -1.27
N GLY A 20 -5.77 -16.75 0.06
CA GLY A 20 -4.83 -16.02 0.92
C GLY A 20 -5.04 -14.51 0.97
N ARG A 21 -6.22 -14.02 0.56
CA ARG A 21 -6.56 -12.59 0.53
C ARG A 21 -8.01 -12.35 0.89
N ALA A 22 -8.31 -11.11 1.27
CA ALA A 22 -9.68 -10.64 1.41
C ALA A 22 -10.45 -10.76 0.08
N GLY A 23 -11.74 -11.11 0.16
CA GLY A 23 -12.63 -11.06 -1.00
C GLY A 23 -13.01 -9.62 -1.32
N ASP A 24 -13.05 -9.28 -2.60
CA ASP A 24 -13.53 -7.97 -3.05
C ASP A 24 -15.02 -7.79 -2.70
N PRO A 25 -15.49 -6.55 -2.45
CA PRO A 25 -16.86 -6.31 -2.00
C PRO A 25 -17.95 -6.86 -2.94
N ASP A 26 -17.69 -6.89 -4.24
CA ASP A 26 -18.60 -7.40 -5.26
C ASP A 26 -18.65 -8.94 -5.28
N GLY A 27 -17.51 -9.61 -5.16
CA GLY A 27 -17.37 -11.05 -5.03
C GLY A 27 -18.01 -11.56 -3.74
N VAL A 28 -17.73 -10.92 -2.61
CA VAL A 28 -18.33 -11.26 -1.31
C VAL A 28 -19.85 -11.07 -1.35
N SER A 29 -20.31 -9.99 -1.97
CA SER A 29 -21.74 -9.72 -2.15
C SER A 29 -22.39 -10.71 -3.09
N PHE A 30 -21.75 -11.07 -4.20
CA PHE A 30 -22.24 -12.05 -5.16
C PHE A 30 -22.51 -13.40 -4.50
N TRP A 31 -21.52 -13.97 -3.81
CA TRP A 31 -21.67 -15.25 -3.12
C TRP A 31 -22.65 -15.17 -1.96
N SER A 32 -22.70 -14.03 -1.26
CA SER A 32 -23.65 -13.83 -0.15
C SER A 32 -25.08 -13.84 -0.66
N ILE A 33 -25.32 -13.26 -1.83
CA ILE A 33 -26.61 -13.29 -2.51
C ILE A 33 -26.98 -14.71 -2.94
N GLN A 34 -26.04 -15.52 -3.42
CA GLN A 34 -26.31 -16.92 -3.79
C GLN A 34 -26.76 -17.75 -2.57
N VAL A 35 -26.10 -17.55 -1.42
CA VAL A 35 -26.42 -18.26 -0.18
C VAL A 35 -27.72 -17.77 0.43
N ASN A 36 -27.92 -16.45 0.52
CA ASN A 36 -29.13 -15.86 1.10
C ASN A 36 -30.39 -16.15 0.28
N ASN A 37 -30.25 -16.36 -1.03
CA ASN A 37 -31.36 -16.76 -1.91
C ASN A 37 -31.58 -18.29 -1.96
N GLY A 38 -30.78 -19.08 -1.25
CA GLY A 38 -30.85 -20.54 -1.23
C GLY A 38 -30.51 -21.19 -2.57
N VAL A 39 -29.76 -20.50 -3.43
CA VAL A 39 -29.26 -21.04 -4.71
C VAL A 39 -28.11 -22.01 -4.47
N LEU A 40 -27.26 -21.68 -3.50
CA LEU A 40 -26.19 -22.53 -2.98
C LEU A 40 -26.24 -22.49 -1.45
N ASP A 41 -25.75 -23.54 -0.79
CA ASP A 41 -25.35 -23.45 0.61
C ASP A 41 -23.85 -23.10 0.70
N LEU A 42 -23.36 -22.82 1.91
CA LEU A 42 -21.94 -22.48 2.12
C LEU A 42 -20.99 -23.59 1.65
N ALA A 43 -21.39 -24.86 1.75
CA ALA A 43 -20.63 -25.99 1.21
C ALA A 43 -20.53 -25.94 -0.32
N GLY A 44 -21.63 -25.60 -1.01
CA GLY A 44 -21.65 -25.39 -2.45
C GLY A 44 -20.79 -24.19 -2.89
N VAL A 45 -20.66 -23.15 -2.07
CA VAL A 45 -19.73 -22.04 -2.33
C VAL A 45 -18.27 -22.52 -2.21
N ALA A 46 -17.93 -23.24 -1.14
CA ALA A 46 -16.58 -23.79 -0.94
C ALA A 46 -16.15 -24.74 -2.08
N GLU A 47 -17.06 -25.58 -2.58
CA GLU A 47 -16.79 -26.45 -3.75
C GLU A 47 -16.51 -25.66 -5.04
N ASN A 48 -17.14 -24.49 -5.23
CA ASN A 48 -16.87 -23.63 -6.38
C ASN A 48 -15.53 -22.91 -6.24
N PHE A 49 -15.17 -22.47 -5.03
CA PHE A 49 -13.86 -21.84 -4.76
C PHE A 49 -12.73 -22.83 -5.00
N ALA A 50 -12.87 -24.07 -4.51
CA ALA A 50 -11.90 -25.15 -4.72
C ALA A 50 -11.66 -25.50 -6.20
N GLN A 51 -12.58 -25.15 -7.10
CA GLN A 51 -12.48 -25.40 -8.53
C GLN A 51 -11.93 -24.21 -9.33
N GLN A 52 -11.71 -23.06 -8.69
CA GLN A 52 -11.12 -21.89 -9.36
C GLN A 52 -9.66 -22.20 -9.74
N PRO A 53 -9.21 -21.82 -10.95
CA PRO A 53 -7.83 -22.05 -11.39
C PRO A 53 -6.79 -21.49 -10.42
N GLU A 54 -7.12 -20.38 -9.78
CA GLU A 54 -6.28 -19.66 -8.82
C GLU A 54 -6.10 -20.45 -7.51
N ALA A 55 -7.19 -20.94 -6.90
CA ALA A 55 -7.12 -21.86 -5.76
C ALA A 55 -6.37 -23.14 -6.16
N THR A 56 -6.63 -23.65 -7.37
CA THR A 56 -5.96 -24.86 -7.88
C THR A 56 -4.45 -24.64 -8.04
N ALA A 57 -3.96 -23.42 -8.31
CA ALA A 57 -2.54 -23.10 -8.41
C ALA A 57 -1.87 -22.99 -7.03
N GLN A 58 -2.55 -22.40 -6.04
CA GLN A 58 -2.07 -22.31 -4.66
C GLN A 58 -2.02 -23.69 -3.98
N TYR A 59 -2.93 -24.60 -4.33
CA TYR A 59 -3.01 -25.96 -3.76
C TYR A 59 -2.43 -27.09 -4.64
N ALA A 60 -2.07 -26.83 -5.90
CA ALA A 60 -1.36 -27.81 -6.76
C ALA A 60 -0.02 -28.25 -6.17
N TYR A 61 0.50 -27.51 -5.19
CA TYR A 61 1.70 -27.84 -4.41
C TYR A 61 1.57 -29.15 -3.62
N PHE A 62 0.35 -29.54 -3.22
CA PHE A 62 0.10 -30.71 -2.36
C PHE A 62 -0.41 -31.94 -3.12
N HIS A 63 -0.59 -31.85 -4.44
CA HIS A 63 -1.12 -32.96 -5.24
C HIS A 63 -0.06 -33.98 -5.65
N VAL A 64 1.19 -33.82 -5.22
CA VAL A 64 2.28 -34.71 -5.60
C VAL A 64 3.08 -35.06 -4.35
N VAL A 65 3.49 -36.33 -4.27
CA VAL A 65 4.36 -36.94 -3.25
C VAL A 65 5.72 -36.20 -3.09
N PHE A 66 5.91 -35.04 -3.72
CA PHE A 66 7.10 -34.21 -3.70
C PHE A 66 6.75 -32.70 -3.75
N ASN A 67 7.46 -31.86 -3.00
CA ASN A 67 7.40 -30.39 -3.03
C ASN A 67 8.01 -29.81 -4.34
N ALA A 68 8.02 -28.48 -4.53
CA ALA A 68 8.51 -27.84 -5.76
C ALA A 68 10.00 -28.07 -6.08
N SER A 69 10.79 -28.53 -5.11
CA SER A 69 12.19 -28.94 -5.27
C SER A 69 12.35 -30.45 -5.53
N GLY A 70 11.26 -31.23 -5.52
CA GLY A 70 11.27 -32.67 -5.79
C GLY A 70 11.55 -33.56 -4.58
N GLU A 71 11.35 -33.04 -3.35
CA GLU A 71 11.54 -33.78 -2.08
C GLU A 71 10.21 -34.21 -1.43
N PRO A 72 10.16 -35.36 -0.72
CA PRO A 72 8.92 -35.87 -0.13
C PRO A 72 8.33 -34.91 0.90
N VAL A 73 7.01 -34.71 0.85
CA VAL A 73 6.27 -33.89 1.84
C VAL A 73 6.38 -34.54 3.22
N THR A 74 6.86 -33.81 4.23
CA THR A 74 7.04 -34.28 5.61
C THR A 74 5.82 -34.03 6.47
N ASP A 75 5.70 -34.73 7.60
CA ASP A 75 4.60 -34.58 8.57
C ASP A 75 4.42 -33.13 9.04
N ALA A 76 5.52 -32.43 9.29
CA ALA A 76 5.51 -31.02 9.68
C ALA A 76 4.84 -30.10 8.64
N MET A 77 4.95 -30.39 7.34
CA MET A 77 4.34 -29.58 6.28
C MET A 77 2.82 -29.79 6.20
N TYR A 78 2.34 -30.99 6.57
CA TYR A 78 0.90 -31.23 6.70
C TYR A 78 0.33 -30.60 7.97
N GLU A 79 1.08 -30.61 9.08
CA GLU A 79 0.69 -29.99 10.34
C GLU A 79 0.61 -28.46 10.23
N GLU A 80 1.59 -27.83 9.57
CA GLU A 80 1.57 -26.40 9.24
C GLU A 80 0.37 -26.03 8.37
N PHE A 81 0.08 -26.84 7.35
CA PHE A 81 -1.10 -26.66 6.49
C PHE A 81 -2.43 -26.77 7.25
N ILE A 82 -2.58 -27.78 8.12
CA ILE A 82 -3.79 -27.95 8.94
C ILE A 82 -3.93 -26.77 9.90
N THR A 83 -2.83 -26.30 10.49
CA THR A 83 -2.79 -25.16 11.42
C THR A 83 -3.25 -23.87 10.74
N GLN A 84 -2.72 -23.56 9.56
CA GLN A 84 -3.11 -22.36 8.80
C GLN A 84 -4.59 -22.38 8.43
N VAL A 85 -5.12 -23.55 8.05
CA VAL A 85 -6.54 -23.70 7.69
C VAL A 85 -7.43 -23.49 8.91
N TYR A 86 -7.05 -23.98 10.08
CA TYR A 86 -7.78 -23.78 11.33
C TYR A 86 -7.74 -22.32 11.81
N GLN A 87 -6.57 -21.69 11.76
CA GLN A 87 -6.44 -20.26 12.11
C GLN A 87 -7.27 -19.38 11.18
N ASN A 88 -7.21 -19.61 9.87
CA ASN A 88 -7.89 -18.75 8.88
C ASN A 88 -9.40 -18.98 8.83
N LEU A 89 -9.91 -20.18 9.13
CA LEU A 89 -11.34 -20.50 9.03
C LEU A 89 -12.09 -20.44 10.36
N LEU A 90 -11.40 -20.78 11.46
CA LEU A 90 -12.03 -20.98 12.76
C LEU A 90 -11.44 -20.04 13.83
N GLU A 91 -10.45 -19.21 13.49
CA GLU A 91 -9.75 -18.29 14.40
C GLU A 91 -9.21 -19.01 15.66
N ARG A 92 -8.89 -20.30 15.53
CA ARG A 92 -8.33 -21.13 16.60
C ARG A 92 -7.31 -22.12 16.05
N LEU A 93 -6.49 -22.67 16.93
CA LEU A 93 -5.62 -23.80 16.62
C LEU A 93 -6.39 -25.14 16.71
N PRO A 94 -6.01 -26.16 15.92
CA PRO A 94 -6.53 -27.51 16.08
C PRO A 94 -6.03 -28.12 17.40
N ASP A 95 -6.90 -28.84 18.11
CA ASP A 95 -6.46 -29.64 19.25
C ASP A 95 -5.66 -30.89 18.81
N ALA A 96 -5.08 -31.61 19.77
CA ALA A 96 -4.24 -32.76 19.48
C ALA A 96 -4.98 -33.91 18.75
N GLN A 97 -6.30 -34.05 18.95
CA GLN A 97 -7.11 -35.08 18.29
C GLN A 97 -7.49 -34.66 16.87
N GLY A 98 -7.88 -33.40 16.68
CA GLY A 98 -8.17 -32.81 15.37
C GLY A 98 -6.94 -32.85 14.47
N MET A 99 -5.77 -32.48 14.98
CA MET A 99 -4.51 -32.53 14.23
C MET A 99 -4.19 -33.95 13.76
N ALA A 100 -4.26 -34.94 14.66
CA ALA A 100 -3.95 -36.33 14.32
C ALA A 100 -4.92 -36.95 13.30
N TYR A 101 -6.21 -36.62 13.39
CA TYR A 101 -7.23 -37.08 12.45
C TYR A 101 -6.99 -36.55 11.04
N TRP A 102 -6.80 -35.23 10.91
CA TRP A 102 -6.62 -34.57 9.63
C TRP A 102 -5.31 -34.93 8.95
N LEU A 103 -4.25 -35.09 9.73
CA LEU A 103 -2.98 -35.62 9.25
C LEU A 103 -3.16 -37.02 8.64
N GLY A 104 -4.00 -37.88 9.24
CA GLY A 104 -4.36 -39.19 8.70
C GLY A 104 -5.15 -39.13 7.40
N VAL A 105 -6.12 -38.22 7.30
CA VAL A 105 -6.96 -38.01 6.10
C VAL A 105 -6.11 -37.56 4.91
N LEU A 106 -5.22 -36.59 5.11
CA LEU A 106 -4.35 -36.05 4.07
C LEU A 106 -3.29 -37.08 3.63
N LYS A 107 -2.70 -37.83 4.56
CA LYS A 107 -1.69 -38.86 4.26
C LYS A 107 -2.25 -40.06 3.50
N ASN A 108 -3.51 -40.43 3.72
CA ASN A 108 -4.13 -41.58 3.06
C ASN A 108 -4.63 -41.27 1.64
N GLY A 109 -4.58 -40.01 1.21
CA GLY A 109 -4.96 -39.59 -0.14
C GLY A 109 -6.46 -39.74 -0.44
N GLU A 110 -7.29 -39.83 0.60
CA GLU A 110 -8.73 -40.09 0.47
C GLU A 110 -9.54 -38.80 0.27
N SER A 111 -8.90 -37.62 0.29
CA SER A 111 -9.55 -36.31 0.13
C SER A 111 -8.65 -35.35 -0.64
N SER A 112 -9.20 -34.62 -1.61
CA SER A 112 -8.52 -33.45 -2.15
C SER A 112 -8.47 -32.34 -1.07
N PRO A 113 -7.49 -31.42 -1.10
CA PRO A 113 -7.45 -30.28 -0.17
C PRO A 113 -8.76 -29.48 -0.11
N GLY A 114 -9.47 -29.38 -1.24
CA GLY A 114 -10.82 -28.79 -1.28
C GLY A 114 -11.88 -29.59 -0.53
N ALA A 115 -11.83 -30.92 -0.55
CA ALA A 115 -12.73 -31.78 0.23
C ALA A 115 -12.38 -31.77 1.74
N PHE A 116 -11.09 -31.60 2.08
CA PHE A 116 -10.62 -31.43 3.45
C PHE A 116 -11.18 -30.14 4.07
N ILE A 117 -11.02 -29.00 3.40
CA ILE A 117 -11.54 -27.70 3.86
C ILE A 117 -13.08 -27.75 3.99
N ALA A 118 -13.77 -28.34 3.01
CA ALA A 118 -15.22 -28.52 3.05
C ALA A 118 -15.68 -29.38 4.25
N ASN A 119 -14.92 -30.40 4.63
CA ASN A 119 -15.26 -31.24 5.78
C ASN A 119 -15.05 -30.52 7.13
N ILE A 120 -14.01 -29.69 7.26
CA ILE A 120 -13.81 -28.84 8.46
C ILE A 120 -14.96 -27.85 8.60
N ILE A 121 -15.35 -27.19 7.52
CA ILE A 121 -16.46 -26.23 7.50
C ILE A 121 -17.78 -26.94 7.85
N ASN A 122 -18.04 -28.13 7.28
CA ASN A 122 -19.25 -28.90 7.59
C ASN A 122 -19.30 -29.35 9.06
N ALA A 123 -18.16 -29.71 9.65
CA ALA A 123 -18.06 -30.05 11.06
C ALA A 123 -18.35 -28.83 11.96
N ALA A 124 -17.74 -27.68 11.64
CA ALA A 124 -17.95 -26.42 12.37
C ALA A 124 -19.40 -25.92 12.26
N MET A 125 -20.01 -26.00 11.07
CA MET A 125 -21.40 -25.56 10.84
C MET A 125 -22.45 -26.47 11.48
N ALA A 126 -22.16 -27.77 11.66
CA ALA A 126 -23.10 -28.71 12.27
C ALA A 126 -23.28 -28.49 13.78
N GLY A 127 -22.53 -27.56 14.39
CA GLY A 127 -22.48 -27.41 15.85
C GLY A 127 -21.95 -28.68 16.52
N GLN A 128 -21.24 -29.52 15.77
CA GLN A 128 -20.44 -30.61 16.30
C GLN A 128 -19.18 -29.96 16.86
N GLU A 129 -19.32 -29.30 18.01
CA GLU A 129 -18.19 -29.17 18.93
C GLU A 129 -17.66 -30.58 19.18
N GLU A 130 -16.37 -30.71 19.47
CA GLU A 130 -15.59 -31.93 19.71
C GLU A 130 -16.12 -32.80 20.88
N ASP A 131 -17.43 -32.82 21.14
CA ASP A 131 -18.07 -33.37 22.33
C ASP A 131 -19.42 -34.06 22.07
N SER A 132 -19.60 -34.75 20.93
CA SER A 132 -20.71 -35.70 20.79
C SER A 132 -20.22 -37.11 20.47
N SER A 133 -20.00 -37.84 21.56
CA SER A 133 -19.92 -39.29 21.63
C SER A 133 -21.08 -39.95 20.87
N GLU A 134 -20.86 -40.38 19.63
CA GLU A 134 -21.52 -41.53 18.99
C GLU A 134 -20.97 -41.78 17.57
N ASP A 135 -19.64 -41.92 17.38
CA ASP A 135 -19.07 -42.88 16.39
C ASP A 135 -17.53 -42.97 16.36
N TRP A 136 -16.79 -42.17 17.13
CA TRP A 136 -15.31 -42.22 17.13
C TRP A 136 -14.73 -43.15 18.19
N GLY A 137 -15.19 -44.41 18.16
CA GLY A 137 -14.89 -45.41 19.18
C GLY A 137 -13.40 -45.75 19.31
N THR A 138 -12.85 -45.34 20.46
CA THR A 138 -11.76 -45.97 21.25
C THR A 138 -10.33 -45.52 20.94
N ILE A 139 -9.85 -44.50 21.65
CA ILE A 139 -8.70 -44.52 22.61
C ILE A 139 -8.48 -43.08 23.11
N CYS A 140 -8.89 -42.78 24.36
CA CYS A 140 -8.16 -41.92 25.32
C CYS A 140 -8.98 -41.80 26.60
N ASN A 141 -8.42 -42.26 27.72
CA ASN A 141 -8.94 -42.05 29.09
C ASN A 141 -7.76 -41.74 30.03
N LYS A 142 -6.71 -41.06 29.52
CA LYS A 142 -5.50 -40.74 30.30
C LYS A 142 -5.13 -39.25 30.34
N SER A 143 -5.60 -38.42 29.41
CA SER A 143 -5.27 -36.98 29.37
C SER A 143 -6.20 -36.13 30.25
N GLU A 144 -7.52 -36.39 30.26
CA GLU A 144 -8.47 -35.63 31.09
C GLU A 144 -8.26 -35.81 32.60
N VAL A 145 -7.76 -36.98 33.01
CA VAL A 145 -7.37 -37.24 34.40
C VAL A 145 -6.04 -36.55 34.74
N ALA A 146 -5.20 -36.23 33.76
CA ALA A 146 -3.90 -35.57 33.98
C ALA A 146 -4.03 -34.05 34.12
N GLU A 147 -4.96 -33.41 33.39
CA GLU A 147 -5.17 -31.96 33.45
C GLU A 147 -5.86 -31.53 34.75
N SER A 148 -6.98 -32.16 35.12
CA SER A 148 -7.69 -31.91 36.40
C SER A 148 -6.80 -32.11 37.65
N PHE A 149 -5.85 -33.02 37.55
CA PHE A 149 -4.94 -33.37 38.63
C PHE A 149 -3.71 -32.45 38.70
N THR A 150 -3.31 -31.81 37.60
CA THR A 150 -2.26 -30.80 37.59
C THR A 150 -2.75 -29.53 38.27
N ASP A 151 -4.01 -29.14 38.02
CA ASP A 151 -4.63 -27.98 38.63
C ASP A 151 -4.82 -28.15 40.15
N TYR A 152 -5.24 -29.34 40.62
CA TYR A 152 -5.40 -29.61 42.07
C TYR A 152 -4.08 -29.53 42.87
N LEU A 153 -2.96 -29.92 42.26
CA LEU A 153 -1.64 -29.87 42.90
C LEU A 153 -1.07 -28.45 42.96
N ILE A 154 -1.36 -27.64 41.93
CA ILE A 154 -0.99 -26.22 41.86
C ILE A 154 -1.83 -25.40 42.85
N GLU A 155 -3.15 -25.61 42.90
CA GLU A 155 -4.04 -24.87 43.82
C GLU A 155 -3.75 -25.16 45.31
N ASN A 156 -3.19 -26.33 45.64
CA ASN A 156 -2.91 -26.74 47.03
C ASN A 156 -1.41 -26.75 47.38
N ASN A 157 -0.55 -26.28 46.47
CA ASN A 157 0.90 -26.16 46.66
C ASN A 157 1.60 -27.47 47.07
N ILE A 158 1.21 -28.59 46.47
CA ILE A 158 1.70 -29.94 46.83
C ILE A 158 2.87 -30.35 45.91
N GLN A 159 4.05 -30.58 46.49
CA GLN A 159 5.26 -30.99 45.75
C GLN A 159 5.19 -32.45 45.26
N TRP A 160 5.57 -32.67 43.99
CA TRP A 160 5.54 -33.98 43.35
C TRP A 160 6.66 -34.91 43.86
N THR A 161 6.31 -35.93 44.65
CA THR A 161 7.27 -36.89 45.20
C THR A 161 7.21 -38.25 44.50
N GLN A 162 8.29 -39.04 44.59
CA GLN A 162 8.35 -40.39 44.00
C GLN A 162 7.31 -41.33 44.61
N GLU A 163 6.99 -41.15 45.89
CA GLU A 163 5.95 -41.93 46.59
C GLU A 163 4.55 -41.59 46.08
N LEU A 164 4.27 -40.32 45.78
CA LEU A 164 3.04 -39.87 45.13
C LEU A 164 2.93 -40.43 43.70
N SER A 165 4.04 -40.41 42.95
CA SER A 165 4.12 -40.94 41.59
C SER A 165 3.81 -42.45 41.51
N ASP A 166 4.29 -43.23 42.47
CA ASP A 166 4.10 -44.69 42.51
C ASP A 166 2.64 -45.05 42.88
N GLN A 167 2.00 -44.28 43.77
CA GLN A 167 0.60 -44.48 44.16
C GLN A 167 -0.38 -44.08 43.04
N VAL A 168 -0.15 -42.94 42.39
CA VAL A 168 -0.97 -42.46 41.26
C VAL A 168 -0.88 -43.43 40.08
N SER A 169 0.31 -43.97 39.79
CA SER A 169 0.50 -44.96 38.73
C SER A 169 -0.22 -46.28 39.01
N ALA A 170 -0.26 -46.73 40.27
CA ALA A 170 -0.98 -47.95 40.66
C ALA A 170 -2.50 -47.79 40.51
N ILE A 171 -3.05 -46.60 40.75
CA ILE A 171 -4.48 -46.30 40.56
C ILE A 171 -4.82 -46.28 39.07
N LEU A 172 -3.98 -45.63 38.25
CA LEU A 172 -4.17 -45.51 36.79
C LEU A 172 -4.02 -46.85 36.05
N ASP A 173 -3.25 -47.80 36.59
CA ASP A 173 -3.10 -49.14 36.02
C ASP A 173 -4.30 -50.07 36.28
N GLU A 174 -5.17 -49.73 37.25
CA GLU A 174 -6.43 -50.45 37.52
C GLU A 174 -7.66 -49.85 36.80
N VAL A 175 -7.49 -48.80 36.00
CA VAL A 175 -8.58 -48.15 35.25
C VAL A 175 -8.89 -48.90 33.95
N ASP A 176 -10.04 -49.59 33.92
CA ASP A 176 -10.68 -50.16 32.72
C ASP A 176 -11.89 -49.30 32.31
N SER A 177 -12.25 -49.38 31.03
CA SER A 177 -13.37 -48.79 30.27
C SER A 177 -14.78 -48.86 30.90
N THR A 178 -14.92 -49.37 32.13
CA THR A 178 -16.20 -49.55 32.82
C THR A 178 -16.30 -48.83 34.17
N ARG A 179 -15.25 -48.12 34.62
CA ARG A 179 -15.27 -47.38 35.89
C ARG A 179 -15.70 -45.92 35.69
N ASP A 180 -16.43 -45.39 36.68
CA ASP A 180 -16.91 -44.01 36.74
C ASP A 180 -15.74 -43.05 37.04
N LEU A 181 -15.54 -42.05 36.19
CA LEU A 181 -14.46 -41.05 36.29
C LEU A 181 -14.47 -40.31 37.62
N ASN A 182 -15.65 -40.05 38.20
CA ASN A 182 -15.76 -39.39 39.50
C ASN A 182 -15.24 -40.26 40.65
N GLU A 183 -15.35 -41.59 40.51
CA GLU A 183 -14.90 -42.55 41.53
C GLU A 183 -13.37 -42.75 41.47
N VAL A 184 -12.78 -42.61 40.28
CA VAL A 184 -11.31 -42.60 40.07
C VAL A 184 -10.70 -41.30 40.57
N GLN A 185 -11.32 -40.16 40.27
CA GLN A 185 -10.89 -38.85 40.76
C GLN A 185 -10.92 -38.78 42.29
N GLN A 186 -12.00 -39.28 42.92
CA GLN A 186 -12.11 -39.35 44.38
C GLN A 186 -11.03 -40.25 45.02
N GLN A 187 -10.62 -41.33 44.36
CA GLN A 187 -9.54 -42.21 44.86
C GLN A 187 -8.14 -41.58 44.74
N ILE A 188 -7.92 -40.75 43.71
CA ILE A 188 -6.67 -39.98 43.55
C ILE A 188 -6.62 -38.87 44.60
N GLU A 189 -7.72 -38.14 44.82
CA GLU A 189 -7.83 -37.14 45.89
C GLU A 189 -7.65 -37.76 47.30
N GLU A 190 -8.18 -38.96 47.56
CA GLU A 190 -7.96 -39.68 48.82
C GLU A 190 -6.50 -40.15 49.00
N ALA A 191 -5.82 -40.54 47.91
CA ALA A 191 -4.40 -40.92 47.95
C ALA A 191 -3.49 -39.70 48.20
N ILE A 192 -3.81 -38.55 47.59
CA ILE A 192 -3.12 -37.28 47.85
C ILE A 192 -3.33 -36.86 49.31
N ASN A 193 -4.55 -36.93 49.82
CA ASN A 193 -4.84 -36.62 51.23
C ASN A 193 -4.19 -37.61 52.23
N GLN A 194 -3.81 -38.82 51.82
CA GLN A 194 -3.00 -39.73 52.64
C GLN A 194 -1.50 -39.41 52.63
N VAL A 195 -1.00 -38.76 51.57
CA VAL A 195 0.41 -38.36 51.45
C VAL A 195 0.66 -36.96 52.00
N VAL A 196 -0.35 -36.08 51.94
CA VAL A 196 -0.31 -34.70 52.44
C VAL A 196 -0.89 -34.60 53.87
N GLY A 197 -1.77 -35.52 54.25
CA GLY A 197 -2.34 -35.63 55.59
C GLY A 197 -1.57 -36.57 56.50
N ASP A 198 -0.32 -36.21 56.82
CA ASP A 198 0.39 -36.75 57.99
C ASP A 198 1.23 -35.65 58.66
N ASP A 199 0.61 -34.49 58.90
CA ASP A 199 1.05 -33.54 59.94
C ASP A 199 -0.14 -32.64 60.33
N ASP A 200 -1.18 -33.25 60.89
CA ASP A 200 -1.95 -32.63 61.98
C ASP A 200 -2.94 -33.64 62.55
N ASN A 201 -2.45 -34.47 63.48
CA ASN A 201 -3.28 -35.01 64.53
C ASN A 201 -2.75 -34.50 65.87
N ASP A 202 -3.24 -33.32 66.21
CA ASP A 202 -3.26 -32.73 67.55
C ASP A 202 -3.41 -33.80 68.65
N THR A 203 -2.50 -33.80 69.63
CA THR A 203 -2.85 -33.50 71.04
C THR A 203 -1.69 -33.73 72.01
N GLY A 204 -1.08 -32.62 72.44
CA GLY A 204 -0.56 -32.40 73.80
C GLY A 204 0.78 -33.03 74.17
N ASP A 205 1.75 -32.21 74.58
CA ASP A 205 2.00 -31.91 76.00
C ASP A 205 3.31 -31.11 76.16
N ASP A 206 3.19 -29.98 76.85
CA ASP A 206 4.19 -29.32 77.70
C ASP A 206 5.62 -28.99 77.20
N SER A 207 5.83 -27.66 77.13
CA SER A 207 6.84 -26.91 77.90
C SER A 207 8.27 -26.71 77.37
N ASP A 208 8.60 -25.41 77.34
CA ASP A 208 9.82 -24.76 77.80
C ASP A 208 11.04 -24.59 76.87
N ASP A 209 11.44 -23.30 76.88
CA ASP A 209 12.78 -22.72 76.82
C ASP A 209 13.42 -22.33 75.47
N ASN A 210 13.49 -21.00 75.30
CA ASN A 210 14.71 -20.20 75.07
C ASN A 210 15.86 -20.85 74.29
N ASP A 211 16.29 -20.22 73.19
CA ASP A 211 17.50 -19.40 73.24
C ASP A 211 17.70 -18.56 71.98
N ASP A 212 18.24 -17.36 72.21
CA ASP A 212 18.69 -16.37 71.24
C ASP A 212 19.79 -16.91 70.31
N ASN A 213 19.78 -16.49 69.04
CA ASN A 213 20.83 -15.66 68.41
C ASN A 213 21.03 -15.98 66.91
N ASN A 214 20.97 -14.89 66.12
CA ASN A 214 21.88 -14.60 65.02
C ASN A 214 21.80 -15.57 63.83
N ASP A 215 20.79 -15.36 62.99
CA ASP A 215 20.98 -15.56 61.55
C ASP A 215 21.08 -14.19 60.87
N SER A 216 22.11 -14.06 60.07
CA SER A 216 22.57 -12.84 59.40
C SER A 216 22.98 -13.25 57.99
N ASP A 217 22.04 -13.83 57.26
CA ASP A 217 22.13 -14.29 55.87
C ASP A 217 20.69 -14.39 55.29
N ASP A 218 19.91 -13.31 55.35
CA ASP A 218 18.82 -13.07 54.38
C ASP A 218 19.26 -11.88 53.54
N SER A 219 19.76 -12.17 52.34
CA SER A 219 20.09 -11.17 51.33
C SER A 219 19.69 -11.63 49.94
N ASP A 220 18.69 -12.51 49.84
CA ASP A 220 18.26 -13.15 48.59
C ASP A 220 16.75 -13.51 48.61
N ASP A 221 15.91 -12.85 49.41
CA ASP A 221 14.45 -13.01 49.36
C ASP A 221 13.76 -11.68 49.06
N GLY A 222 12.98 -11.66 47.97
CA GLY A 222 12.23 -10.50 47.54
C GLY A 222 11.35 -9.91 48.65
N ASP A 223 11.52 -8.62 48.94
CA ASP A 223 10.83 -7.94 50.03
C ASP A 223 9.53 -7.30 49.53
N THR A 224 8.44 -7.45 50.29
CA THR A 224 7.25 -6.61 50.09
C THR A 224 7.34 -5.37 50.99
N ILE A 225 7.60 -4.21 50.39
CA ILE A 225 7.77 -2.94 51.10
C ILE A 225 6.49 -2.11 50.97
N THR A 226 5.81 -1.90 52.10
CA THR A 226 4.61 -1.05 52.19
C THR A 226 4.88 0.20 53.05
N PRO A 227 4.60 1.40 52.53
CA PRO A 227 4.92 2.66 53.18
C PRO A 227 3.98 2.91 54.35
N ARG A 228 4.47 3.66 55.35
CA ARG A 228 3.60 4.21 56.39
C ARG A 228 2.98 5.51 55.87
N PRO A 229 1.80 5.91 56.38
CA PRO A 229 1.20 7.19 55.98
C PRO A 229 2.17 8.37 56.21
N GLY A 230 2.59 9.01 55.11
CA GLY A 230 3.53 10.14 55.10
C GLY A 230 5.00 9.77 54.89
N ASP A 231 5.31 8.56 54.43
CA ASP A 231 6.61 8.25 53.84
C ASP A 231 6.55 8.64 52.36
N GLU A 232 7.34 9.63 51.93
CA GLU A 232 7.41 10.06 50.51
C GLU A 232 8.59 9.40 49.76
N THR A 233 9.24 8.40 50.35
CA THR A 233 10.36 7.68 49.71
C THR A 233 10.35 6.21 50.09
N ILE A 234 10.25 5.34 49.09
CA ILE A 234 10.31 3.89 49.17
C ILE A 234 11.56 3.41 48.42
N ALA A 235 12.24 2.42 48.95
CA ALA A 235 13.47 1.89 48.34
C ALA A 235 13.56 0.39 48.57
N GLY A 236 13.71 -0.35 47.47
CA GLY A 236 14.03 -1.77 47.41
C GLY A 236 15.50 -2.05 47.70
N THR A 237 15.96 -3.20 47.21
CA THR A 237 17.20 -3.87 47.55
C THR A 237 18.04 -4.09 46.31
N ALA A 238 18.47 -5.32 46.01
CA ALA A 238 19.17 -5.67 44.77
C ALA A 238 18.67 -7.01 44.23
N GLY A 239 17.54 -7.49 44.75
CA GLY A 239 16.81 -8.65 44.29
C GLY A 239 15.32 -8.29 44.17
N ASP A 240 14.54 -9.21 43.63
CA ASP A 240 13.17 -8.98 43.14
C ASP A 240 12.20 -8.49 44.24
N ASP A 241 11.92 -7.20 44.30
CA ASP A 241 11.09 -6.59 45.33
C ASP A 241 9.65 -6.34 44.87
N THR A 242 8.76 -6.12 45.83
CA THR A 242 7.42 -5.56 45.57
C THR A 242 7.26 -4.27 46.37
N LEU A 243 7.28 -3.15 45.67
CA LEU A 243 7.23 -1.80 46.21
C LEU A 243 5.86 -1.17 45.95
N GLN A 244 5.31 -0.52 46.97
CA GLN A 244 4.02 0.15 46.87
C GLN A 244 4.14 1.59 47.34
N GLY A 245 3.59 2.53 46.59
CA GLY A 245 3.43 3.93 46.95
C GLY A 245 2.20 4.18 47.82
N THR A 246 1.78 5.43 47.84
CA THR A 246 0.64 5.98 48.54
C THR A 246 -0.22 6.78 47.56
N ALA A 247 -1.23 7.50 48.06
CA ALA A 247 -2.06 8.36 47.21
C ALA A 247 -1.54 9.81 47.16
N GLY A 248 -0.26 10.03 47.41
CA GLY A 248 0.39 11.31 47.21
C GLY A 248 1.79 11.10 46.64
N ASN A 249 2.40 12.17 46.17
CA ASN A 249 3.67 12.16 45.46
C ASN A 249 4.79 11.44 46.22
N ASP A 250 5.21 10.31 45.67
CA ASP A 250 6.21 9.40 46.21
C ASP A 250 7.47 9.36 45.35
N ILE A 251 8.57 8.91 45.95
CA ILE A 251 9.81 8.61 45.25
C ILE A 251 10.13 7.14 45.50
N ILE A 252 10.16 6.31 44.45
CA ILE A 252 10.34 4.86 44.56
C ILE A 252 11.61 4.44 43.82
N TYR A 253 12.47 3.66 44.48
CA TYR A 253 13.68 3.08 43.88
C TYR A 253 13.64 1.55 43.99
N GLY A 254 13.60 0.82 42.88
CA GLY A 254 13.77 -0.63 42.82
C GLY A 254 15.23 -1.07 43.05
N TYR A 255 16.13 -0.37 42.35
CA TYR A 255 17.58 -0.59 42.26
C TYR A 255 18.00 -1.78 41.40
N GLY A 256 17.70 -3.01 41.80
CA GLY A 256 18.06 -4.15 40.99
C GLY A 256 17.33 -5.41 41.40
N GLY A 257 17.28 -6.39 40.52
CA GLY A 257 16.30 -7.48 40.61
C GLY A 257 15.13 -7.20 39.67
N ASP A 258 14.25 -8.18 39.50
CA ASP A 258 13.05 -8.02 38.68
C ASP A 258 11.90 -7.52 39.59
N ASP A 259 11.74 -6.20 39.69
CA ASP A 259 10.90 -5.55 40.69
C ASP A 259 9.43 -5.40 40.24
N LYS A 260 8.51 -5.30 41.21
CA LYS A 260 7.11 -4.90 41.01
C LYS A 260 6.83 -3.62 41.75
N ILE A 261 6.60 -2.54 41.02
CA ILE A 261 6.44 -1.20 41.58
C ILE A 261 5.04 -0.67 41.27
N TYR A 262 4.34 -0.19 42.31
CA TYR A 262 3.02 0.43 42.18
C TYR A 262 3.05 1.85 42.77
N GLY A 263 2.80 2.89 41.99
CA GLY A 263 2.76 4.30 42.44
C GLY A 263 1.47 4.64 43.20
N TYR A 264 0.34 4.24 42.62
CA TYR A 264 -1.05 4.51 43.03
C TYR A 264 -1.57 5.88 42.66
N GLY A 265 -1.19 6.95 43.36
CA GLY A 265 -1.85 8.22 43.15
C GLY A 265 -1.00 9.42 43.49
N GLY A 266 -1.11 10.47 42.68
CA GLY A 266 -0.30 11.68 42.82
C GLY A 266 0.97 11.57 41.99
N ASP A 267 1.61 12.72 41.76
CA ASP A 267 2.73 12.81 40.82
C ASP A 267 4.00 12.18 41.42
N ASP A 268 4.30 10.95 41.01
CA ASP A 268 5.33 10.08 41.54
C ASP A 268 6.63 10.15 40.73
N ALA A 269 7.74 9.77 41.36
CA ALA A 269 9.03 9.59 40.71
C ALA A 269 9.54 8.16 40.95
N ILE A 270 9.46 7.32 39.93
CA ILE A 270 9.75 5.88 39.99
C ILE A 270 11.02 5.56 39.19
N PHE A 271 11.92 4.80 39.80
CA PHE A 271 13.15 4.30 39.20
C PHE A 271 13.20 2.78 39.37
N GLY A 272 13.05 2.00 38.30
CA GLY A 272 13.13 0.53 38.31
C GLY A 272 14.53 0.09 38.69
N GLY A 273 15.49 0.33 37.82
CA GLY A 273 16.91 0.12 38.09
C GLY A 273 17.52 -0.89 37.14
N ALA A 274 17.71 -2.13 37.59
CA ALA A 274 18.38 -3.15 36.80
C ALA A 274 17.72 -4.52 36.97
N GLY A 275 17.23 -5.10 35.89
CA GLY A 275 16.38 -6.29 35.94
C GLY A 275 15.12 -6.02 35.12
N ALA A 276 14.30 -7.05 34.90
CA ALA A 276 13.06 -6.90 34.15
C ALA A 276 11.95 -6.43 35.12
N ASP A 277 11.77 -5.11 35.20
CA ASP A 277 10.89 -4.47 36.14
C ASP A 277 9.45 -4.37 35.61
N ARG A 278 8.48 -4.44 36.52
CA ARG A 278 7.08 -4.15 36.24
C ARG A 278 6.63 -2.94 37.04
N ILE A 279 6.35 -1.84 36.35
CA ILE A 279 5.99 -0.55 36.92
C ILE A 279 4.55 -0.20 36.52
N ASP A 280 3.72 0.16 37.50
CA ASP A 280 2.36 0.68 37.33
C ASP A 280 2.25 1.95 38.18
N SER A 281 2.38 3.13 37.57
CA SER A 281 2.37 4.40 38.31
C SER A 281 0.95 4.85 38.68
N SER A 282 -0.06 4.45 37.89
CA SER A 282 -1.49 4.65 38.14
C SER A 282 -1.95 6.09 37.88
N ASP A 283 -2.57 6.81 38.84
CA ASP A 283 -3.10 8.16 38.58
C ASP A 283 -2.06 9.24 38.95
N GLY A 284 -1.69 10.16 38.07
CA GLY A 284 -0.72 11.22 38.41
C GLY A 284 0.02 11.72 37.19
N ASP A 285 0.70 12.87 37.29
CA ASP A 285 1.67 13.28 36.25
C ASP A 285 3.05 12.71 36.63
N ASP A 286 3.30 11.46 36.28
CA ASP A 286 4.38 10.66 36.84
C ASP A 286 5.70 10.81 36.07
N ARG A 287 6.82 10.55 36.76
CA ARG A 287 8.14 10.43 36.14
C ARG A 287 8.68 9.03 36.36
N ILE A 288 8.89 8.30 35.29
CA ILE A 288 9.30 6.89 35.31
C ILE A 288 10.63 6.73 34.56
N ASP A 289 11.52 5.92 35.12
CA ASP A 289 12.81 5.51 34.55
C ASP A 289 12.92 3.99 34.80
N GLY A 290 12.76 3.18 33.74
CA GLY A 290 12.79 1.72 33.78
C GLY A 290 14.19 1.23 34.13
N GLY A 291 15.17 1.58 33.31
CA GLY A 291 16.59 1.40 33.59
C GLY A 291 17.23 0.36 32.67
N ASP A 292 18.00 -0.58 33.22
CA ASP A 292 18.57 -1.69 32.47
C ASP A 292 17.65 -2.92 32.58
N GLY A 293 17.09 -3.45 31.50
CA GLY A 293 16.23 -4.64 31.54
C GLY A 293 15.21 -4.69 30.42
N ASP A 294 14.46 -5.79 30.32
CA ASP A 294 13.26 -5.82 29.47
C ASP A 294 12.08 -5.44 30.37
N ASP A 295 11.74 -4.15 30.45
CA ASP A 295 10.80 -3.61 31.42
C ASP A 295 9.35 -3.60 30.92
N THR A 296 8.40 -3.54 31.85
CA THR A 296 6.97 -3.36 31.56
C THR A 296 6.42 -2.18 32.35
N ILE A 297 6.11 -1.09 31.66
CA ILE A 297 5.73 0.19 32.24
C ILE A 297 4.29 0.55 31.83
N TYR A 298 3.47 0.93 32.81
CA TYR A 298 2.17 1.57 32.62
C TYR A 298 2.19 2.93 33.32
N GLY A 299 2.05 4.01 32.55
CA GLY A 299 1.90 5.38 33.05
C GLY A 299 0.54 5.58 33.73
N GLY A 300 -0.52 5.25 33.01
CA GLY A 300 -1.87 5.39 33.52
C GLY A 300 -2.43 6.79 33.22
N PRO A 301 -3.45 7.27 33.95
CA PRO A 301 -4.01 8.58 33.66
C PRO A 301 -3.15 9.73 34.18
N GLY A 302 -2.75 10.63 33.29
CA GLY A 302 -2.00 11.86 33.60
C GLY A 302 -1.06 12.22 32.48
N ALA A 303 -0.31 13.32 32.62
CA ALA A 303 0.72 13.67 31.64
C ALA A 303 2.08 13.15 32.14
N ASP A 304 2.45 11.96 31.68
CA ASP A 304 3.57 11.19 32.19
C ASP A 304 4.86 11.45 31.42
N LEU A 305 5.99 11.26 32.10
CA LEU A 305 7.32 11.27 31.50
C LEU A 305 7.99 9.93 31.75
N ILE A 306 8.07 9.12 30.70
CA ILE A 306 8.52 7.73 30.74
C ILE A 306 9.83 7.59 29.96
N ASP A 307 10.81 6.94 30.56
CA ASP A 307 12.08 6.53 29.94
C ASP A 307 12.23 5.02 30.18
N GLY A 308 12.12 4.20 29.14
CA GLY A 308 12.25 2.74 29.21
C GLY A 308 13.67 2.34 29.59
N GLY A 309 14.63 2.86 28.84
CA GLY A 309 16.05 2.76 29.16
C GLY A 309 16.76 1.82 28.20
N ALA A 310 17.25 0.68 28.67
CA ALA A 310 18.03 -0.26 27.87
C ALA A 310 17.51 -1.67 28.01
N GLY A 311 17.30 -2.35 26.88
CA GLY A 311 16.64 -3.64 26.79
C GLY A 311 15.34 -3.46 26.02
N ARG A 312 14.56 -4.53 25.85
CA ARG A 312 13.31 -4.44 25.10
C ARG A 312 12.17 -4.18 26.07
N ASP A 313 11.62 -2.99 25.96
CA ASP A 313 10.62 -2.51 26.88
C ASP A 313 9.21 -2.63 26.30
N TYR A 314 8.25 -2.79 27.20
CA TYR A 314 6.82 -2.65 26.91
C TYR A 314 6.32 -1.42 27.65
N ILE A 315 5.96 -0.37 26.92
CA ILE A 315 5.56 0.90 27.49
C ILE A 315 4.13 1.23 27.05
N ARG A 316 3.31 1.62 28.01
CA ARG A 316 2.00 2.22 27.75
C ARG A 316 1.86 3.54 28.49
N GLY A 317 1.59 4.63 27.75
CA GLY A 317 1.25 5.94 28.31
C GLY A 317 -0.14 5.93 28.95
N ASP A 318 -1.12 5.37 28.25
CA ASP A 318 -2.56 5.32 28.58
C ASP A 318 -3.30 6.63 28.24
N ALA A 319 -3.50 7.57 29.15
CA ALA A 319 -4.36 8.73 28.86
C ALA A 319 -3.79 10.02 29.43
N GLY A 320 -3.57 10.99 28.55
CA GLY A 320 -3.01 12.30 28.84
C GLY A 320 -1.93 12.64 27.82
N ASP A 321 -1.36 13.84 27.91
CA ASP A 321 -0.32 14.25 26.96
C ASP A 321 1.04 13.70 27.46
N ASP A 322 1.40 12.51 27.02
CA ASP A 322 2.57 11.78 27.52
C ASP A 322 3.86 12.12 26.78
N THR A 323 4.99 11.92 27.44
CA THR A 323 6.32 11.96 26.82
C THR A 323 7.04 10.65 27.09
N ILE A 324 7.25 9.87 26.04
CA ILE A 324 7.77 8.51 26.10
C ILE A 324 9.09 8.41 25.34
N PHE A 325 10.12 7.90 26.00
CA PHE A 325 11.38 7.48 25.39
C PHE A 325 11.51 5.96 25.55
N GLY A 326 11.57 5.21 24.45
CA GLY A 326 11.82 3.76 24.47
C GLY A 326 13.24 3.48 24.94
N GLY A 327 14.21 4.03 24.22
CA GLY A 327 15.61 4.03 24.61
C GLY A 327 16.43 3.13 23.70
N ALA A 328 17.03 2.08 24.22
CA ALA A 328 17.88 1.17 23.44
C ALA A 328 17.34 -0.25 23.51
N GLY A 329 16.79 -0.77 22.42
CA GLY A 329 16.15 -2.06 22.39
C GLY A 329 15.24 -2.20 21.20
N ALA A 330 14.40 -3.21 21.20
CA ALA A 330 13.38 -3.35 20.16
C ALA A 330 12.04 -3.25 20.88
N ASP A 331 11.60 -2.03 21.12
CA ASP A 331 10.59 -1.65 22.11
C ASP A 331 9.18 -1.77 21.54
N LEU A 332 8.20 -1.94 22.43
CA LEU A 332 6.78 -1.90 22.10
C LEU A 332 6.13 -0.78 22.88
N ILE A 333 5.75 0.28 22.17
CA ILE A 333 5.23 1.52 22.74
C ILE A 333 3.78 1.73 22.29
N ASP A 334 2.93 2.08 23.24
CA ASP A 334 1.50 2.43 23.07
C ASP A 334 1.29 3.77 23.79
N GLY A 335 1.25 4.88 23.04
CA GLY A 335 1.04 6.23 23.60
C GLY A 335 -0.31 6.31 24.29
N GLY A 336 -1.36 5.94 23.54
CA GLY A 336 -2.70 5.71 24.05
C GLY A 336 -3.66 6.70 23.45
N GLY A 337 -3.92 7.81 24.13
CA GLY A 337 -4.59 8.91 23.46
C GLY A 337 -4.49 10.22 24.20
N ASP A 338 -4.99 11.28 23.56
CA ASP A 338 -4.55 12.66 23.74
C ASP A 338 -3.20 12.90 22.99
N ALA A 339 -2.51 14.03 23.18
CA ALA A 339 -1.42 14.40 22.28
C ALA A 339 -0.04 14.02 22.86
N ASP A 340 0.56 12.98 22.29
CA ASP A 340 1.76 12.34 22.81
C ASP A 340 3.06 12.76 22.08
N LEU A 341 4.17 12.68 22.81
CA LEU A 341 5.52 12.81 22.27
C LEU A 341 6.28 11.50 22.49
N ILE A 342 6.57 10.78 21.40
CA ILE A 342 7.17 9.45 21.45
C ILE A 342 8.50 9.45 20.67
N ASP A 343 9.55 8.88 21.27
CA ASP A 343 10.86 8.63 20.67
C ASP A 343 11.25 7.18 20.95
N GLY A 344 11.21 6.31 19.94
CA GLY A 344 11.54 4.89 20.04
C GLY A 344 13.00 4.69 20.44
N GLY A 345 13.90 5.36 19.73
CA GLY A 345 15.31 5.46 20.08
C GLY A 345 16.16 4.58 19.19
N ALA A 346 16.70 3.48 19.70
CA ALA A 346 17.62 2.63 18.96
C ALA A 346 17.25 1.16 19.02
N GLY A 347 17.00 0.59 17.85
CA GLY A 347 16.69 -0.80 17.53
C GLY A 347 15.37 -0.87 16.77
N ASP A 348 14.87 -2.07 16.49
CA ASP A 348 13.68 -2.21 15.63
C ASP A 348 12.41 -2.08 16.48
N ASP A 349 11.84 -0.87 16.56
CA ASP A 349 10.76 -0.53 17.48
C ASP A 349 9.37 -0.74 16.86
N THR A 350 8.36 -0.95 17.70
CA THR A 350 6.95 -0.94 17.31
C THR A 350 6.20 0.08 18.12
N ILE A 351 5.68 1.10 17.44
CA ILE A 351 5.04 2.25 18.06
C ILE A 351 3.58 2.34 17.59
N ASP A 352 2.67 2.43 18.56
CA ASP A 352 1.26 2.82 18.39
C ASP A 352 1.09 4.19 19.06
N GLY A 353 0.87 5.25 18.28
CA GLY A 353 0.72 6.62 18.80
C GLY A 353 -0.60 6.75 19.54
N GLY A 354 -1.68 6.62 18.78
CA GLY A 354 -3.02 6.44 19.30
C GLY A 354 -3.99 7.47 18.74
N ASP A 355 -5.03 7.80 19.52
CA ASP A 355 -5.93 8.90 19.16
C ASP A 355 -5.30 10.20 19.67
N GLY A 356 -4.93 11.15 18.83
CA GLY A 356 -4.11 12.26 19.32
C GLY A 356 -3.82 13.34 18.31
N ASN A 357 -2.78 14.10 18.59
CA ASN A 357 -2.07 14.90 17.60
C ASN A 357 -0.61 14.69 17.97
N ASP A 358 -0.10 13.55 17.54
CA ASP A 358 1.07 12.93 18.12
C ASP A 358 2.34 13.37 17.39
N THR A 359 3.45 13.34 18.11
CA THR A 359 4.77 13.56 17.55
C THR A 359 5.61 12.32 17.80
N ILE A 360 5.90 11.57 16.75
CA ILE A 360 6.54 10.26 16.83
C ILE A 360 7.86 10.28 16.07
N ALA A 361 8.92 9.77 16.70
CA ALA A 361 10.18 9.43 16.06
C ALA A 361 10.48 7.94 16.29
N GLY A 362 10.70 7.17 15.23
CA GLY A 362 11.17 5.77 15.31
C GLY A 362 12.60 5.72 15.83
N GLY A 363 13.53 6.29 15.07
CA GLY A 363 14.93 6.46 15.48
C GLY A 363 15.90 5.67 14.62
N ASP A 364 16.84 4.94 15.25
CA ASP A 364 17.76 4.05 14.55
C ASP A 364 17.17 2.64 14.50
N GLY A 365 16.80 2.09 13.34
CA GLY A 365 16.25 0.73 13.27
C GLY A 365 15.30 0.54 12.11
N ASN A 366 14.72 -0.66 11.98
CA ASN A 366 13.61 -0.87 11.05
C ASN A 366 12.33 -0.82 11.85
N ASP A 367 11.76 0.37 11.95
CA ASP A 367 10.67 0.67 12.86
C ASP A 367 9.32 0.41 12.23
N ARG A 368 8.36 0.06 13.07
CA ARG A 368 6.96 -0.11 12.68
C ARG A 368 6.11 0.88 13.46
N ILE A 369 5.68 1.94 12.77
CA ILE A 369 4.85 2.99 13.34
C ILE A 369 3.43 2.82 12.78
N LEU A 370 2.47 2.66 13.69
CA LEU A 370 1.04 2.63 13.38
C LEU A 370 0.39 3.72 14.22
N ASP A 371 0.04 4.85 13.62
CA ASP A 371 -0.73 5.86 14.34
C ASP A 371 -2.24 5.59 14.24
N ALA A 372 -3.10 6.37 14.91
CA ALA A 372 -4.55 6.21 14.76
C ALA A 372 -5.25 7.42 14.15
N ALA A 373 -5.74 8.35 14.95
CA ALA A 373 -6.52 9.47 14.45
C ALA A 373 -5.97 10.76 15.04
N GLY A 374 -5.63 11.72 14.19
CA GLY A 374 -4.93 12.92 14.58
C GLY A 374 -4.38 13.65 13.37
N ASP A 375 -3.92 14.88 13.56
CA ASP A 375 -3.03 15.48 12.56
C ASP A 375 -1.61 15.29 13.13
N ASP A 376 -0.95 14.22 12.71
CA ASP A 376 0.22 13.67 13.39
C ASP A 376 1.53 14.07 12.70
N SER A 377 2.64 14.04 13.45
CA SER A 377 3.98 14.36 12.96
C SER A 377 4.89 13.16 13.19
N ILE A 378 5.14 12.40 12.13
CA ILE A 378 5.81 11.10 12.21
C ILE A 378 7.15 11.14 11.46
N SER A 379 8.22 10.64 12.09
CA SER A 379 9.51 10.40 11.45
C SER A 379 9.95 8.95 11.66
N GLY A 380 10.27 8.23 10.59
CA GLY A 380 10.84 6.88 10.64
C GLY A 380 12.26 6.91 11.21
N GLY A 381 13.19 7.49 10.46
CA GLY A 381 14.55 7.73 10.92
C GLY A 381 15.59 7.02 10.05
N ASP A 382 16.52 6.32 10.69
CA ASP A 382 17.56 5.54 10.00
C ASP A 382 17.14 4.07 9.91
N GLY A 383 16.83 3.54 8.73
CA GLY A 383 16.55 2.13 8.48
C GLY A 383 15.35 1.97 7.55
N ASN A 384 14.87 0.73 7.38
CA ASN A 384 13.76 0.47 6.47
C ASN A 384 12.45 0.42 7.25
N ASP A 385 11.75 1.54 7.30
CA ASP A 385 10.62 1.74 8.19
C ASP A 385 9.29 1.38 7.54
N THR A 386 8.29 1.08 8.37
CA THR A 386 6.90 0.91 7.96
C THR A 386 6.02 1.86 8.75
N ILE A 387 5.45 2.86 8.07
CA ILE A 387 4.69 3.95 8.67
C ILE A 387 3.25 3.96 8.15
N LYS A 388 2.29 4.16 9.05
CA LYS A 388 0.87 4.37 8.73
C LYS A 388 0.31 5.52 9.55
N GLY A 389 -0.07 6.63 8.90
CA GLY A 389 -0.68 7.80 9.55
C GLY A 389 -2.17 7.60 9.91
N ASN A 390 -2.88 6.86 9.07
CA ASN A 390 -4.30 6.50 9.22
C ASN A 390 -5.28 7.66 9.04
N ALA A 391 -5.61 8.51 10.01
CA ALA A 391 -6.72 9.45 9.85
C ALA A 391 -6.45 10.84 10.41
N GLY A 392 -6.35 11.81 9.51
CA GLY A 392 -6.23 13.25 9.72
C GLY A 392 -5.12 13.78 8.83
N ASP A 393 -4.81 15.08 8.92
CA ASP A 393 -3.87 15.70 7.98
C ASP A 393 -2.42 15.50 8.48
N ASP A 394 -1.77 14.41 8.07
CA ASP A 394 -0.51 13.94 8.65
C ASP A 394 0.73 14.52 7.97
N SER A 395 1.82 14.63 8.74
CA SER A 395 3.16 15.01 8.26
C SER A 395 4.13 13.87 8.50
N ILE A 396 4.49 13.14 7.44
CA ILE A 396 5.30 11.92 7.51
C ILE A 396 6.64 12.11 6.80
N ASP A 397 7.74 11.73 7.46
CA ASP A 397 9.11 11.68 6.91
C ASP A 397 9.70 10.28 7.13
N GLY A 398 9.86 9.49 6.05
CA GLY A 398 10.42 8.13 6.11
C GLY A 398 11.86 8.14 6.61
N GLY A 399 12.68 9.01 6.04
CA GLY A 399 14.05 9.23 6.48
C GLY A 399 15.06 8.57 5.56
N ALA A 400 15.82 7.60 6.07
CA ALA A 400 16.89 6.95 5.32
C ALA A 400 16.76 5.44 5.32
N GLY A 401 16.49 4.85 4.17
CA GLY A 401 16.33 3.41 3.97
C GLY A 401 15.23 3.17 2.94
N ASP A 402 14.94 1.90 2.64
CA ASP A 402 13.84 1.61 1.72
C ASP A 402 12.53 1.50 2.53
N ASP A 403 11.74 2.57 2.55
CA ASP A 403 10.60 2.74 3.45
C ASP A 403 9.26 2.34 2.82
N VAL A 404 8.29 2.02 3.68
CA VAL A 404 6.89 1.76 3.30
C VAL A 404 5.97 2.70 4.06
N ILE A 405 5.33 3.63 3.35
CA ILE A 405 4.51 4.70 3.93
C ILE A 405 3.08 4.64 3.38
N GLU A 406 2.10 4.71 4.28
CA GLU A 406 0.68 4.90 3.97
C GLU A 406 0.20 6.14 4.73
N GLY A 407 -0.21 7.20 4.03
CA GLY A 407 -0.75 8.43 4.63
C GLY A 407 -2.06 8.13 5.34
N GLY A 408 -3.12 7.86 4.56
CA GLY A 408 -4.40 7.41 5.09
C GLY A 408 -5.55 8.31 4.62
N ASP A 409 -6.45 8.68 5.53
CA ASP A 409 -7.55 9.61 5.30
C ASP A 409 -7.12 11.02 5.75
N GLY A 410 -6.97 12.00 4.87
CA GLY A 410 -6.59 13.37 5.22
C GLY A 410 -5.81 14.03 4.10
N ASP A 411 -5.59 15.35 4.14
CA ASP A 411 -4.69 16.01 3.20
C ASP A 411 -3.24 15.86 3.73
N ASP A 412 -2.54 14.80 3.33
CA ASP A 412 -1.26 14.40 3.94
C ASP A 412 -0.04 15.07 3.28
N THR A 413 1.04 15.23 4.03
CA THR A 413 2.36 15.63 3.53
C THR A 413 3.37 14.53 3.80
N ILE A 414 3.88 13.90 2.74
CA ILE A 414 4.74 12.71 2.83
C ILE A 414 6.09 12.97 2.14
N LEU A 415 7.18 12.69 2.85
CA LEU A 415 8.54 12.62 2.32
C LEU A 415 9.04 11.18 2.46
N GLY A 416 9.42 10.53 1.35
CA GLY A 416 10.06 9.21 1.35
C GLY A 416 11.46 9.30 1.96
N GLY A 417 12.35 10.03 1.28
CA GLY A 417 13.66 10.37 1.81
C GLY A 417 14.80 9.77 0.98
N ASP A 418 15.77 9.15 1.65
CA ASP A 418 16.89 8.48 0.99
C ASP A 418 16.60 6.97 0.87
N GLY A 419 16.34 6.44 -0.32
CA GLY A 419 16.12 5.00 -0.51
C GLY A 419 15.17 4.71 -1.66
N SER A 420 14.79 3.45 -1.86
CA SER A 420 13.75 3.10 -2.84
C SER A 420 12.44 2.85 -2.12
N ASP A 421 11.63 3.89 -2.03
CA ASP A 421 10.48 3.94 -1.15
C ASP A 421 9.20 3.43 -1.82
N THR A 422 8.25 2.97 -1.01
CA THR A 422 6.89 2.65 -1.45
C THR A 422 5.90 3.50 -0.67
N ILE A 423 5.24 4.42 -1.36
CA ILE A 423 4.37 5.44 -0.77
C ILE A 423 2.95 5.32 -1.36
N ASP A 424 1.95 5.35 -0.49
CA ASP A 424 0.53 5.48 -0.82
C ASP A 424 -0.03 6.68 -0.04
N GLY A 425 -0.52 7.70 -0.74
CA GLY A 425 -1.11 8.91 -0.15
C GLY A 425 -2.40 8.57 0.60
N GLY A 426 -3.38 8.03 -0.14
CA GLY A 426 -4.60 7.49 0.44
C GLY A 426 -5.83 8.26 -0.03
N TYR A 427 -6.57 8.88 0.88
CA TYR A 427 -7.73 9.71 0.61
C TYR A 427 -7.47 11.14 1.05
N GLY A 428 -7.52 12.07 0.11
CA GLY A 428 -7.30 13.49 0.39
C GLY A 428 -6.48 14.09 -0.72
N ASN A 429 -6.11 15.36 -0.60
CA ASN A 429 -5.25 16.01 -1.59
C ASN A 429 -3.84 16.01 -1.03
N ASP A 430 -3.07 15.00 -1.39
CA ASP A 430 -1.81 14.69 -0.75
C ASP A 430 -0.64 15.42 -1.43
N SER A 431 0.39 15.72 -0.66
CA SER A 431 1.65 16.30 -1.12
C SER A 431 2.79 15.33 -0.86
N ILE A 432 3.25 14.63 -1.91
CA ILE A 432 4.20 13.52 -1.80
C ILE A 432 5.51 13.87 -2.53
N SER A 433 6.65 13.56 -1.91
CA SER A 433 7.99 13.60 -2.51
C SER A 433 8.71 12.27 -2.26
N GLY A 434 9.14 11.58 -3.31
CA GLY A 434 9.87 10.32 -3.23
C GLY A 434 11.27 10.52 -2.64
N GLY A 435 12.03 11.45 -3.21
CA GLY A 435 13.35 11.82 -2.71
C GLY A 435 14.49 11.24 -3.55
N LEU A 436 15.40 10.50 -2.92
CA LEU A 436 16.55 9.91 -3.59
C LEU A 436 16.39 8.39 -3.74
N GLY A 437 16.18 7.91 -4.96
CA GLY A 437 16.20 6.49 -5.27
C GLY A 437 15.14 6.15 -6.29
N ASN A 438 14.75 4.88 -6.38
CA ASN A 438 13.78 4.46 -7.40
C ASN A 438 12.46 4.16 -6.70
N ASP A 439 11.58 5.14 -6.66
CA ASP A 439 10.42 5.12 -5.78
C ASP A 439 9.20 4.54 -6.48
N ARG A 440 8.26 4.07 -5.67
CA ARG A 440 6.93 3.64 -6.10
C ARG A 440 5.89 4.46 -5.33
N ILE A 441 5.23 5.37 -6.02
CA ILE A 441 4.32 6.34 -5.44
C ILE A 441 2.92 6.19 -6.03
N SER A 442 1.90 6.22 -5.19
CA SER A 442 0.48 6.25 -5.52
C SER A 442 -0.19 7.41 -4.79
N GLY A 443 -0.88 8.32 -5.51
CA GLY A 443 -1.72 9.36 -4.91
C GLY A 443 -3.03 8.80 -4.35
N SER A 444 -3.61 7.84 -5.06
CA SER A 444 -4.85 7.13 -4.71
C SER A 444 -6.14 7.93 -4.95
N TYR A 445 -6.63 8.73 -4.00
CA TYR A 445 -7.90 9.47 -4.16
C TYR A 445 -7.78 10.93 -3.72
N GLY A 446 -7.95 11.84 -4.67
CA GLY A 446 -8.03 13.28 -4.46
C GLY A 446 -7.16 13.99 -5.47
N ASP A 447 -7.11 15.33 -5.43
CA ASP A 447 -6.29 16.08 -6.38
C ASP A 447 -4.85 16.18 -5.83
N ASP A 448 -3.99 15.22 -6.17
CA ASP A 448 -2.69 15.03 -5.52
C ASP A 448 -1.56 15.82 -6.17
N THR A 449 -0.50 16.09 -5.40
CA THR A 449 0.76 16.66 -5.91
C THR A 449 1.92 15.73 -5.58
N ILE A 450 2.52 15.14 -6.60
CA ILE A 450 3.54 14.10 -6.46
C ILE A 450 4.83 14.48 -7.20
N PHE A 451 5.95 14.41 -6.48
CA PHE A 451 7.31 14.55 -7.03
C PHE A 451 8.08 13.23 -6.88
N GLY A 452 8.55 12.64 -7.97
CA GLY A 452 9.47 11.50 -7.95
C GLY A 452 10.88 11.89 -7.51
N ASP A 453 11.28 13.12 -7.83
CA ASP A 453 12.61 13.67 -7.55
C ASP A 453 13.75 12.97 -8.29
N ALA A 454 14.54 12.09 -7.67
CA ALA A 454 15.77 11.60 -8.27
C ALA A 454 15.88 10.07 -8.28
N GLY A 455 15.52 9.48 -9.41
CA GLY A 455 15.88 8.13 -9.82
C GLY A 455 14.92 7.64 -10.89
N ASP A 456 14.81 6.33 -11.08
CA ASP A 456 13.90 5.75 -12.07
C ASP A 456 12.57 5.38 -11.39
N ASP A 457 11.65 6.34 -11.34
CA ASP A 457 10.47 6.30 -10.47
C ASP A 457 9.23 5.69 -11.14
N ARG A 458 8.29 5.25 -10.30
CA ARG A 458 6.95 4.78 -10.71
C ARG A 458 5.90 5.57 -9.98
N ILE A 459 5.22 6.45 -10.70
CA ILE A 459 4.22 7.37 -10.14
C ILE A 459 2.86 7.05 -10.75
N TYR A 460 1.85 6.94 -9.90
CA TYR A 460 0.45 6.81 -10.28
C TYR A 460 -0.39 7.86 -9.54
N GLY A 461 -1.06 8.76 -10.27
CA GLY A 461 -2.00 9.73 -9.69
C GLY A 461 -3.25 9.04 -9.14
N GLU A 462 -3.85 8.16 -9.96
CA GLU A 462 -5.05 7.37 -9.66
C GLU A 462 -6.36 8.15 -9.86
N ASN A 463 -7.05 8.63 -8.82
CA ASN A 463 -8.33 9.33 -8.99
C ASN A 463 -8.22 10.79 -8.55
N GLY A 464 -8.35 11.71 -9.49
CA GLY A 464 -8.32 13.14 -9.19
C GLY A 464 -7.69 13.92 -10.33
N ASN A 465 -7.55 15.23 -10.18
CA ASN A 465 -6.82 16.04 -11.14
C ASN A 465 -5.43 16.30 -10.57
N ASP A 466 -4.49 15.45 -10.94
CA ASP A 466 -3.22 15.32 -10.24
C ASP A 466 -2.13 16.17 -10.88
N HIS A 467 -1.16 16.57 -10.06
CA HIS A 467 0.07 17.19 -10.51
C HIS A 467 1.25 16.26 -10.26
N LEU A 468 1.79 15.68 -11.34
CA LEU A 468 2.84 14.67 -11.30
C LEU A 468 4.13 15.21 -11.93
N ASP A 469 5.26 15.10 -11.25
CA ASP A 469 6.59 15.44 -11.76
C ASP A 469 7.57 14.28 -11.50
N GLY A 470 8.04 13.63 -12.56
CA GLY A 470 9.02 12.54 -12.48
C GLY A 470 10.40 12.98 -12.01
N GLY A 471 10.78 14.23 -12.28
CA GLY A 471 12.10 14.73 -11.87
C GLY A 471 13.23 14.20 -12.76
N ALA A 472 14.13 13.39 -12.21
CA ALA A 472 15.37 12.99 -12.84
C ALA A 472 15.60 11.47 -12.86
N GLY A 473 15.34 10.84 -14.01
CA GLY A 473 15.73 9.48 -14.31
C GLY A 473 14.89 8.91 -15.43
N HIS A 474 14.67 7.61 -15.47
CA HIS A 474 13.81 6.97 -16.47
C HIS A 474 12.47 6.61 -15.84
N ASP A 475 11.53 7.55 -15.90
CA ASP A 475 10.32 7.48 -15.08
C ASP A 475 9.17 6.77 -15.79
N THR A 476 8.28 6.19 -15.00
CA THR A 476 7.00 5.65 -15.47
C THR A 476 5.88 6.34 -14.72
N ILE A 477 5.10 7.16 -15.42
CA ILE A 477 4.09 8.03 -14.83
C ILE A 477 2.72 7.71 -15.45
N GLY A 478 1.73 7.48 -14.61
CA GLY A 478 0.33 7.31 -15.00
C GLY A 478 -0.58 8.31 -14.28
N GLY A 479 -1.31 9.16 -15.02
CA GLY A 479 -2.33 10.04 -14.43
C GLY A 479 -3.54 9.24 -13.94
N ASN A 480 -4.02 8.32 -14.79
CA ASN A 480 -5.18 7.46 -14.60
C ASN A 480 -6.53 8.18 -14.80
N VAL A 481 -7.19 8.74 -13.79
CA VAL A 481 -8.56 9.27 -13.92
C VAL A 481 -8.63 10.71 -13.43
N GLY A 482 -8.88 11.63 -14.35
CA GLY A 482 -9.10 13.05 -14.12
C GLY A 482 -8.28 13.90 -15.09
N ASP A 483 -8.35 15.23 -14.97
CA ASP A 483 -7.64 16.14 -15.87
C ASP A 483 -6.24 16.43 -15.30
N ASP A 484 -5.25 15.63 -15.67
CA ASP A 484 -3.95 15.59 -15.01
C ASP A 484 -2.91 16.54 -15.62
N THR A 485 -1.94 16.97 -14.81
CA THR A 485 -0.75 17.72 -15.26
C THR A 485 0.52 16.93 -14.97
N ILE A 486 1.15 16.41 -16.02
CA ILE A 486 2.27 15.48 -15.92
C ILE A 486 3.54 16.08 -16.55
N LEU A 487 4.64 16.04 -15.80
CA LEU A 487 5.99 16.40 -16.25
C LEU A 487 6.89 15.17 -16.15
N GLY A 488 7.50 14.75 -17.26
CA GLY A 488 8.48 13.64 -17.30
C GLY A 488 9.81 14.02 -16.66
N GLY A 489 10.31 15.21 -17.00
CA GLY A 489 11.54 15.75 -16.40
C GLY A 489 12.76 15.46 -17.27
N THR A 490 13.80 14.84 -16.70
CA THR A 490 15.00 14.48 -17.47
C THR A 490 15.16 12.98 -17.56
N GLY A 491 15.41 12.46 -18.76
CA GLY A 491 15.67 11.06 -19.03
C GLY A 491 14.73 10.55 -20.11
N ASN A 492 14.48 9.25 -20.17
CA ASN A 492 13.62 8.71 -21.23
C ASN A 492 12.41 8.12 -20.53
N ASP A 493 11.30 8.85 -20.60
CA ASP A 493 10.18 8.62 -19.71
C ASP A 493 9.04 7.92 -20.43
N LEU A 494 8.22 7.23 -19.65
CA LEU A 494 7.00 6.59 -20.09
C LEU A 494 5.83 7.25 -19.37
N ILE A 495 5.03 8.01 -20.13
CA ILE A 495 3.89 8.76 -19.61
C ILE A 495 2.60 8.20 -20.22
N ASP A 496 1.61 7.94 -19.37
CA ASP A 496 0.23 7.60 -19.74
C ASP A 496 -0.72 8.57 -19.02
N GLY A 497 -1.41 9.44 -19.77
CA GLY A 497 -2.36 10.42 -19.22
C GLY A 497 -3.52 9.72 -18.54
N GLY A 498 -4.34 9.02 -19.33
CA GLY A 498 -5.41 8.18 -18.82
C GLY A 498 -6.76 8.63 -19.34
N ASP A 499 -7.77 8.70 -18.47
CA ASP A 499 -9.09 9.22 -18.77
C ASP A 499 -9.20 10.67 -18.26
N GLY A 500 -9.34 11.65 -19.14
CA GLY A 500 -9.49 13.07 -18.80
C GLY A 500 -8.82 13.97 -19.82
N ASP A 501 -8.98 15.29 -19.70
CA ASP A 501 -8.32 16.24 -20.60
C ASP A 501 -6.92 16.58 -20.04
N ASP A 502 -5.91 15.81 -20.42
CA ASP A 502 -4.59 15.84 -19.75
C ASP A 502 -3.61 16.85 -20.36
N SER A 503 -2.64 17.29 -19.55
CA SER A 503 -1.52 18.13 -19.96
C SER A 503 -0.18 17.48 -19.64
N MET A 504 0.52 17.00 -20.67
CA MET A 504 1.77 16.25 -20.55
C MET A 504 2.95 16.97 -21.22
N ASP A 505 4.11 16.98 -20.54
CA ASP A 505 5.41 17.41 -21.08
C ASP A 505 6.48 16.35 -20.78
N GLY A 506 7.05 15.74 -21.83
CA GLY A 506 8.09 14.72 -21.70
C GLY A 506 9.42 15.26 -21.17
N GLY A 507 9.75 16.52 -21.45
CA GLY A 507 11.01 17.12 -20.99
C GLY A 507 12.23 16.72 -21.83
N ASP A 508 13.33 16.33 -21.19
CA ASP A 508 14.61 16.05 -21.85
C ASP A 508 14.82 14.54 -22.06
N GLY A 509 14.63 13.99 -23.26
CA GLY A 509 15.17 12.70 -23.68
C GLY A 509 14.44 12.03 -24.83
N ASN A 510 14.10 10.74 -24.74
CA ASN A 510 13.39 10.06 -25.84
C ASN A 510 12.17 9.37 -25.27
N ASP A 511 11.10 10.14 -25.21
CA ASP A 511 9.98 9.81 -24.34
C ASP A 511 8.91 9.02 -25.09
N HIS A 512 8.13 8.25 -24.35
CA HIS A 512 6.92 7.61 -24.85
C HIS A 512 5.73 8.19 -24.10
N ILE A 513 4.90 8.95 -24.81
CA ILE A 513 3.74 9.62 -24.22
C ILE A 513 2.46 9.10 -24.88
N TYR A 514 1.53 8.67 -24.03
CA TYR A 514 0.20 8.18 -24.37
C TYR A 514 -0.84 9.13 -23.76
N GLY A 515 -1.69 9.76 -24.58
CA GLY A 515 -2.78 10.62 -24.08
C GLY A 515 -3.98 9.83 -23.54
N ALA A 516 -4.29 8.73 -24.22
CA ALA A 516 -5.40 7.83 -23.90
C ALA A 516 -6.79 8.43 -24.23
N SER A 517 -7.65 8.74 -23.26
CA SER A 517 -9.03 9.20 -23.51
C SER A 517 -9.25 10.63 -23.04
N GLY A 518 -9.54 11.55 -23.95
CA GLY A 518 -9.87 12.93 -23.61
C GLY A 518 -9.20 13.91 -24.57
N ASP A 519 -9.48 15.21 -24.44
CA ASP A 519 -8.91 16.21 -25.35
C ASP A 519 -7.53 16.67 -24.82
N ASP A 520 -6.48 15.91 -25.11
CA ASP A 520 -5.18 16.05 -24.44
C ASP A 520 -4.28 17.14 -25.03
N THR A 521 -3.33 17.62 -24.23
CA THR A 521 -2.18 18.44 -24.65
C THR A 521 -0.88 17.70 -24.39
N ILE A 522 -0.16 17.35 -25.46
CA ILE A 522 1.07 16.57 -25.41
C ILE A 522 2.25 17.39 -25.98
N LEU A 523 3.29 17.55 -25.18
CA LEU A 523 4.59 18.08 -25.59
C LEU A 523 5.67 16.99 -25.40
N GLY A 524 6.39 16.63 -26.47
CA GLY A 524 7.49 15.65 -26.38
C GLY A 524 8.73 16.21 -25.71
N GLY A 525 9.19 17.39 -26.15
CA GLY A 525 10.31 18.09 -25.50
C GLY A 525 11.60 18.01 -26.31
N GLU A 526 12.74 17.74 -25.66
CA GLU A 526 14.03 17.53 -26.32
C GLU A 526 14.32 16.05 -26.56
N GLY A 527 14.35 15.61 -27.82
CA GLY A 527 15.03 14.40 -28.27
C GLY A 527 14.24 13.64 -29.33
N ASN A 528 14.01 12.34 -29.22
CA ASN A 528 13.29 11.63 -30.31
C ASN A 528 12.11 10.88 -29.73
N ASP A 529 10.99 11.55 -29.70
CA ASP A 529 9.87 11.13 -28.88
C ASP A 529 8.87 10.30 -29.68
N THR A 530 8.10 9.49 -28.97
CA THR A 530 6.97 8.74 -29.52
C THR A 530 5.71 9.17 -28.81
N LEU A 531 4.85 9.88 -29.54
CA LEU A 531 3.64 10.50 -29.01
C LEU A 531 2.41 9.83 -29.65
N ASP A 532 1.47 9.37 -28.84
CA ASP A 532 0.20 8.78 -29.28
C ASP A 532 -0.98 9.43 -28.54
N GLY A 533 -1.78 10.23 -29.25
CA GLY A 533 -2.95 10.91 -28.69
C GLY A 533 -4.15 9.99 -28.42
N TYR A 534 -4.18 8.79 -29.00
CA TYR A 534 -5.29 7.85 -28.84
C TYR A 534 -6.69 8.38 -29.18
N ALA A 535 -7.49 8.87 -28.25
CA ALA A 535 -8.89 9.20 -28.47
C ALA A 535 -9.29 10.54 -27.87
N GLY A 536 -9.67 11.48 -28.73
CA GLY A 536 -10.07 12.83 -28.33
C GLY A 536 -9.60 13.86 -29.36
N ASP A 537 -9.95 15.12 -29.18
CA ASP A 537 -9.48 16.20 -30.05
C ASP A 537 -8.14 16.78 -29.53
N ASP A 538 -7.04 16.07 -29.75
CA ASP A 538 -5.75 16.33 -29.08
C ASP A 538 -4.94 17.49 -29.67
N LEU A 539 -4.03 18.06 -28.87
CA LEU A 539 -2.99 19.00 -29.25
C LEU A 539 -1.60 18.39 -29.03
N ILE A 540 -0.90 18.03 -30.11
CA ILE A 540 0.38 17.33 -30.02
C ILE A 540 1.52 18.16 -30.62
N GLN A 541 2.59 18.34 -29.87
CA GLN A 541 3.83 18.96 -30.32
C GLN A 541 5.03 18.05 -30.03
N GLY A 542 5.75 17.62 -31.08
CA GLY A 542 6.95 16.79 -30.93
C GLY A 542 8.04 17.49 -30.11
N GLY A 543 8.41 18.69 -30.51
CA GLY A 543 9.51 19.42 -29.88
C GLY A 543 10.76 19.33 -30.73
N ALA A 544 11.93 19.28 -30.10
CA ALA A 544 13.21 19.27 -30.78
C ALA A 544 13.69 17.83 -31.01
N GLY A 545 14.00 17.47 -32.25
CA GLY A 545 14.53 16.14 -32.57
C GLY A 545 13.47 15.25 -33.24
N ALA A 546 13.85 14.02 -33.62
CA ALA A 546 13.15 13.31 -34.70
C ALA A 546 11.99 12.44 -34.19
N ASP A 547 10.82 13.06 -34.07
CA ASP A 547 9.69 12.48 -33.34
C ASP A 547 8.80 11.57 -34.20
N THR A 548 8.12 10.64 -33.56
CA THR A 548 7.05 9.83 -34.13
C THR A 548 5.72 10.19 -33.49
N ILE A 549 4.78 10.70 -34.29
CA ILE A 549 3.47 11.18 -33.81
C ILE A 549 2.37 10.29 -34.38
N ILE A 550 1.50 9.79 -33.52
CA ILE A 550 0.26 9.09 -33.81
C ILE A 550 -0.85 9.98 -33.22
N THR A 551 -1.77 10.44 -34.05
CA THR A 551 -2.80 11.38 -33.59
C THR A 551 -4.04 10.68 -33.09
N GLY A 552 -4.28 9.43 -33.48
CA GLY A 552 -5.42 8.68 -32.96
C GLY A 552 -6.74 9.09 -33.61
N THR A 553 -7.83 9.03 -32.84
CA THR A 553 -9.20 9.33 -33.28
C THR A 553 -9.67 10.66 -32.74
N GLY A 554 -10.13 11.55 -33.60
CA GLY A 554 -10.64 12.85 -33.19
C GLY A 554 -10.27 13.93 -34.20
N ASN A 555 -10.37 15.20 -33.82
CA ASN A 555 -10.03 16.34 -34.67
C ASN A 555 -8.75 17.03 -34.17
N ASP A 556 -7.66 16.30 -34.30
CA ASP A 556 -6.41 16.60 -33.61
C ASP A 556 -5.68 17.78 -34.25
N ILE A 557 -4.78 18.39 -33.49
CA ILE A 557 -3.91 19.49 -33.88
C ILE A 557 -2.47 19.06 -33.64
N VAL A 558 -1.71 18.91 -34.71
CA VAL A 558 -0.26 18.67 -34.62
C VAL A 558 0.49 19.98 -34.86
N ILE A 559 1.40 20.35 -33.97
CA ILE A 559 2.35 21.45 -34.12
C ILE A 559 3.74 20.86 -34.38
N LEU A 560 4.33 21.22 -35.52
CA LEU A 560 5.72 20.89 -35.82
C LEU A 560 6.59 22.12 -35.63
N ASP A 561 7.72 21.91 -34.94
CA ASP A 561 8.77 22.89 -34.82
C ASP A 561 9.53 23.03 -36.16
N ALA A 562 10.38 24.06 -36.26
CA ALA A 562 10.90 24.51 -37.54
C ALA A 562 12.00 23.60 -38.14
N PHE A 563 11.64 22.47 -38.77
CA PHE A 563 12.47 21.70 -39.73
C PHE A 563 13.91 21.35 -39.26
N GLN A 564 14.23 21.33 -37.96
CA GLN A 564 15.56 20.95 -37.49
C GLN A 564 15.72 19.44 -37.38
N SER A 565 14.59 18.73 -37.31
CA SER A 565 14.48 17.29 -37.15
C SER A 565 13.50 16.67 -38.14
N ALA A 566 13.54 15.34 -38.28
CA ALA A 566 12.84 14.60 -39.33
C ALA A 566 11.60 13.91 -38.77
N ASP A 567 10.63 14.69 -38.29
CA ASP A 567 9.45 14.17 -37.61
C ASP A 567 8.57 13.37 -38.57
N LYS A 568 7.91 12.36 -38.00
CA LYS A 568 7.10 11.39 -38.70
C LYS A 568 5.73 11.30 -38.04
N ILE A 569 4.71 11.77 -38.74
CA ILE A 569 3.32 11.54 -38.35
C ILE A 569 2.88 10.20 -38.96
N VAL A 570 2.10 9.35 -38.29
CA VAL A 570 1.82 7.97 -38.73
C VAL A 570 0.44 7.80 -39.37
N ASP A 571 -0.58 8.49 -38.87
CA ASP A 571 -2.00 8.25 -39.17
C ASP A 571 -2.80 9.50 -39.54
N PHE A 572 -2.19 10.67 -39.52
CA PHE A 572 -2.79 11.97 -39.87
C PHE A 572 -3.97 11.94 -40.88
N GLY A 573 -5.15 12.31 -40.41
CA GLY A 573 -6.41 12.49 -41.11
C GLY A 573 -7.11 11.17 -41.47
N ARG A 574 -6.76 10.07 -40.80
CA ARG A 574 -7.45 8.77 -40.96
C ARG A 574 -8.76 8.71 -40.19
N ASP A 575 -8.78 9.23 -38.96
CA ASP A 575 -9.87 9.01 -38.02
C ASP A 575 -10.62 10.29 -37.57
N GLY A 576 -10.24 11.48 -38.06
CA GLY A 576 -11.13 12.64 -38.09
C GLY A 576 -10.68 13.81 -38.97
N ALA A 577 -10.88 15.06 -38.51
CA ALA A 577 -10.66 16.29 -39.29
C ALA A 577 -9.41 17.06 -38.83
N ASP A 578 -8.30 16.36 -38.78
CA ASP A 578 -7.05 16.78 -38.15
C ASP A 578 -6.42 18.00 -38.86
N LYS A 579 -5.71 18.79 -38.08
CA LYS A 579 -5.01 20.01 -38.50
C LYS A 579 -3.52 19.90 -38.22
N LEU A 580 -2.73 20.37 -39.17
CA LEU A 580 -1.27 20.44 -39.04
C LEU A 580 -0.85 21.90 -39.09
N TYR A 581 -0.24 22.37 -38.01
CA TYR A 581 0.45 23.65 -37.93
C TYR A 581 1.95 23.43 -38.06
N ILE A 582 2.59 24.24 -38.91
CA ILE A 582 4.04 24.24 -39.06
C ILE A 582 4.48 25.68 -38.80
N ASP A 583 5.24 25.89 -37.73
CA ASP A 583 5.89 27.18 -37.48
C ASP A 583 7.23 27.22 -38.22
N VAL A 584 7.35 28.11 -39.20
CA VAL A 584 8.54 28.15 -40.05
C VAL A 584 9.37 29.41 -39.79
N ALA A 585 10.54 29.21 -39.20
CA ALA A 585 11.60 30.22 -39.16
C ALA A 585 12.20 30.45 -40.56
N THR A 586 12.61 31.68 -40.89
CA THR A 586 13.15 31.98 -42.22
C THR A 586 14.49 31.28 -42.46
N GLY A 587 14.58 30.46 -43.51
CA GLY A 587 15.86 29.93 -44.03
C GLY A 587 16.24 28.52 -43.56
N THR A 588 15.36 27.80 -42.85
CA THR A 588 15.53 26.39 -42.52
C THR A 588 15.11 25.47 -43.69
N THR A 589 15.80 24.34 -43.83
CA THR A 589 15.51 23.27 -44.80
C THR A 589 15.50 21.95 -44.04
N GLY A 590 14.40 21.22 -44.06
CA GLY A 590 14.23 19.89 -43.45
C GLY A 590 13.18 19.08 -44.18
N THR A 591 13.02 17.81 -43.81
CA THR A 591 12.11 16.86 -44.45
C THR A 591 11.25 16.19 -43.39
N ASN A 592 9.94 16.49 -43.38
CA ASN A 592 8.99 15.86 -42.46
C ASN A 592 8.14 14.87 -43.25
N ALA A 593 7.93 13.67 -42.71
CA ALA A 593 7.22 12.60 -43.38
C ALA A 593 5.74 12.60 -42.93
N VAL A 594 4.84 12.95 -43.85
CA VAL A 594 3.38 12.92 -43.61
C VAL A 594 2.73 11.85 -44.50
N PRO A 595 2.06 10.83 -43.95
CA PRO A 595 1.52 9.71 -44.72
C PRO A 595 0.36 10.14 -45.62
N GLY A 596 0.22 9.49 -46.77
CA GLY A 596 -0.67 9.89 -47.87
C GLY A 596 -2.13 9.38 -47.83
N ALA A 597 -2.71 9.00 -46.69
CA ALA A 597 -4.06 8.40 -46.64
C ALA A 597 -5.00 9.10 -45.65
N GLY A 598 -5.99 9.87 -46.13
CA GLY A 598 -7.04 10.51 -45.34
C GLY A 598 -7.92 11.47 -46.17
N THR A 599 -9.23 11.54 -45.92
CA THR A 599 -10.20 12.29 -46.75
C THR A 599 -10.51 13.71 -46.26
N LYS A 600 -10.09 14.15 -45.07
CA LYS A 600 -10.27 15.53 -44.59
C LYS A 600 -8.99 16.00 -43.89
N ARG A 601 -8.31 17.01 -44.43
CA ARG A 601 -7.03 17.54 -43.89
C ARG A 601 -6.99 19.05 -44.04
N SER A 602 -6.54 19.78 -43.01
CA SER A 602 -6.19 21.20 -43.11
C SER A 602 -4.74 21.42 -42.70
N ILE A 603 -3.90 21.87 -43.64
CA ILE A 603 -2.49 22.21 -43.36
C ILE A 603 -2.39 23.74 -43.33
N VAL A 604 -1.98 24.28 -42.19
CA VAL A 604 -1.82 25.72 -41.95
C VAL A 604 -0.35 26.02 -41.69
N VAL A 605 0.31 26.66 -42.66
CA VAL A 605 1.71 27.10 -42.51
C VAL A 605 1.71 28.53 -42.00
N HIS A 606 2.24 28.75 -40.79
CA HIS A 606 2.41 30.07 -40.21
C HIS A 606 3.88 30.51 -40.35
N ASN A 607 4.09 31.77 -40.75
CA ASN A 607 5.39 32.42 -40.79
C ASN A 607 5.32 33.67 -39.91
N ALA A 608 5.74 33.54 -38.65
CA ALA A 608 5.72 34.64 -37.69
C ALA A 608 6.76 35.73 -37.99
N ALA A 609 7.81 35.43 -38.76
CA ALA A 609 9.00 36.28 -38.87
C ALA A 609 9.00 37.25 -40.08
N ALA A 610 8.33 36.94 -41.20
CA ALA A 610 8.24 37.87 -42.33
C ALA A 610 7.16 37.48 -43.37
N PRO A 611 6.10 38.30 -43.60
CA PRO A 611 5.03 37.99 -44.57
C PRO A 611 5.47 37.97 -46.06
N ASN A 612 6.77 38.05 -46.36
CA ASN A 612 7.33 38.07 -47.72
C ASN A 612 8.52 37.10 -47.94
N ALA A 613 8.82 36.19 -47.01
CA ALA A 613 9.92 35.23 -47.18
C ALA A 613 9.44 33.98 -47.95
N VAL A 614 10.33 33.43 -48.80
CA VAL A 614 10.10 32.15 -49.48
C VAL A 614 10.30 31.05 -48.45
N VAL A 615 9.25 30.24 -48.25
CA VAL A 615 9.30 29.05 -47.40
C VAL A 615 9.27 27.83 -48.32
N ASN A 616 10.34 27.02 -48.30
CA ASN A 616 10.36 25.73 -48.98
C ASN A 616 9.92 24.67 -47.96
N VAL A 617 8.73 24.12 -48.16
CA VAL A 617 8.19 23.02 -47.34
C VAL A 617 8.30 21.75 -48.20
N ASP A 618 9.27 20.89 -47.93
CA ASP A 618 9.35 19.56 -48.56
C ASP A 618 8.52 18.56 -47.73
N LEU A 619 7.23 18.44 -48.05
CA LEU A 619 6.35 17.40 -47.51
C LEU A 619 6.46 16.14 -48.38
N ASN A 620 6.96 15.05 -47.81
CA ASN A 620 7.15 13.80 -48.55
C ASN A 620 5.97 12.84 -48.30
N PHE A 621 5.00 12.83 -49.22
CA PHE A 621 3.83 11.96 -49.12
C PHE A 621 4.14 10.55 -49.64
N SER A 622 3.84 9.52 -48.83
CA SER A 622 4.15 8.12 -49.15
C SER A 622 3.29 7.50 -50.27
N SER A 623 2.24 8.17 -50.76
CA SER A 623 1.39 7.70 -51.87
C SER A 623 0.58 8.84 -52.54
N ALA A 624 0.02 8.57 -53.73
CA ALA A 624 -0.76 9.54 -54.52
C ALA A 624 -2.08 9.91 -53.83
N VAL A 625 -2.25 11.20 -53.54
CA VAL A 625 -3.32 11.76 -52.69
C VAL A 625 -4.61 12.01 -53.48
N ALA A 626 -5.74 11.48 -53.01
CA ALA A 626 -7.07 11.86 -53.46
C ALA A 626 -7.62 12.96 -52.52
N LEU A 627 -7.55 14.21 -52.97
CA LEU A 627 -7.97 15.39 -52.19
C LEU A 627 -9.51 15.52 -52.22
N SER A 628 -10.18 15.55 -51.05
CA SER A 628 -11.61 15.82 -50.96
C SER A 628 -11.91 17.33 -50.89
N SER A 629 -13.11 17.71 -51.32
CA SER A 629 -13.49 19.08 -51.68
C SER A 629 -13.93 19.99 -50.52
N GLU A 630 -13.85 19.57 -49.26
CA GLU A 630 -14.61 20.27 -48.21
C GLU A 630 -13.87 21.27 -47.31
N ASN A 631 -12.54 21.26 -47.14
CA ASN A 631 -11.90 22.16 -46.16
C ASN A 631 -10.58 22.81 -46.62
N TYR A 632 -10.64 23.58 -47.71
CA TYR A 632 -9.64 24.62 -47.99
C TYR A 632 -10.29 25.99 -47.99
N LEU A 633 -9.83 26.91 -47.13
CA LEU A 633 -10.05 28.33 -47.38
C LEU A 633 -9.01 28.83 -48.40
N PHE A 634 -9.24 28.53 -49.68
CA PHE A 634 -8.70 29.31 -50.79
C PHE A 634 -9.89 29.82 -51.62
N GLN A 635 -10.33 31.07 -51.39
CA GLN A 635 -11.49 31.63 -52.08
C GLN A 635 -11.19 31.93 -53.56
N ALA A 636 -11.95 31.32 -54.47
CA ALA A 636 -11.96 31.64 -55.90
C ALA A 636 -13.38 32.01 -56.38
N ASN A 637 -13.56 33.26 -56.82
CA ASN A 637 -14.81 33.73 -57.41
C ASN A 637 -14.92 33.33 -58.89
N GLY A 638 -15.94 32.51 -59.20
CA GLY A 638 -16.68 32.59 -60.46
C GLY A 638 -15.92 32.23 -61.74
N LYS A 639 -15.94 30.93 -62.06
CA LYS A 639 -15.69 30.24 -63.35
C LYS A 639 -14.36 29.50 -63.45
N ASN A 640 -14.52 28.17 -63.51
CA ASN A 640 -13.54 27.11 -63.74
C ASN A 640 -12.50 26.95 -62.63
N SER A 641 -12.91 26.25 -61.57
CA SER A 641 -12.06 25.85 -60.45
C SER A 641 -10.93 24.93 -60.91
N LEU A 642 -9.78 25.09 -60.23
CA LEU A 642 -8.60 24.21 -60.29
C LEU A 642 -8.96 22.71 -60.13
N LEU A 643 -10.16 22.44 -59.62
CA LEU A 643 -10.84 21.15 -59.59
C LEU A 643 -10.87 20.46 -60.97
N SER A 644 -11.14 21.15 -62.09
CA SER A 644 -11.12 20.47 -63.40
C SER A 644 -9.71 20.13 -63.90
N LEU A 645 -8.69 20.81 -63.37
CA LEU A 645 -7.29 20.61 -63.78
C LEU A 645 -6.66 19.48 -62.96
N ILE A 646 -6.98 19.38 -61.67
CA ILE A 646 -6.48 18.34 -60.76
C ILE A 646 -7.18 16.99 -61.02
N THR A 647 -8.49 16.98 -61.31
CA THR A 647 -9.23 15.73 -61.60
C THR A 647 -8.86 15.09 -62.94
N ASP A 648 -8.35 15.85 -63.92
CA ASP A 648 -7.81 15.28 -65.16
C ASP A 648 -6.42 14.62 -64.95
N LEU A 649 -5.66 15.05 -63.93
CA LEU A 649 -4.27 14.64 -63.70
C LEU A 649 -4.10 13.43 -62.77
N SER A 650 -5.13 13.02 -62.03
CA SER A 650 -5.10 11.76 -61.27
C SER A 650 -5.18 10.51 -62.16
N ASN A 651 -5.34 10.67 -63.48
CA ASN A 651 -5.44 9.56 -64.43
C ASN A 651 -4.14 9.25 -65.20
N GLU A 652 -3.12 10.10 -65.16
CA GLU A 652 -1.85 9.86 -65.86
C GLU A 652 -0.64 10.23 -64.98
N GLY A 653 0.03 9.20 -64.47
CA GLY A 653 1.23 9.38 -63.65
C GLY A 653 2.40 10.02 -64.40
N THR A 654 3.35 10.53 -63.61
CA THR A 654 4.78 10.73 -63.95
C THR A 654 5.23 11.92 -64.81
N GLU A 655 4.59 13.10 -64.79
CA GLU A 655 5.21 14.31 -65.38
C GLU A 655 5.25 15.54 -64.47
N ALA A 656 6.33 16.32 -64.61
CA ALA A 656 6.58 17.56 -63.86
C ALA A 656 5.56 18.66 -64.23
N PHE A 657 5.05 19.39 -63.23
CA PHE A 657 4.05 20.44 -63.41
C PHE A 657 4.56 21.82 -62.99
N SER A 658 3.97 22.87 -63.55
CA SER A 658 4.26 24.29 -63.29
C SER A 658 2.98 25.10 -63.48
N GLY A 659 2.44 25.68 -62.41
CA GLY A 659 1.16 26.41 -62.41
C GLY A 659 1.08 27.51 -61.35
N PHE A 660 0.03 28.34 -61.36
CA PHE A 660 -0.09 29.45 -60.42
C PHE A 660 -1.29 29.29 -59.48
N ALA A 661 -1.12 29.66 -58.21
CA ALA A 661 -2.15 29.67 -57.17
C ALA A 661 -2.30 31.07 -56.57
N LEU A 662 -3.46 31.41 -56.01
CA LEU A 662 -3.70 32.69 -55.34
C LEU A 662 -3.89 32.45 -53.85
N GLY A 663 -3.29 33.27 -52.99
CA GLY A 663 -3.52 33.23 -51.54
C GLY A 663 -3.71 34.63 -50.95
N TYR A 664 -4.44 34.71 -49.84
CA TYR A 664 -4.84 35.97 -49.22
C TYR A 664 -4.36 36.04 -47.77
N ASP A 665 -3.63 37.09 -47.43
CA ASP A 665 -3.16 37.38 -46.08
C ASP A 665 -4.16 38.30 -45.39
N ARG A 666 -4.81 37.75 -44.35
CA ARG A 666 -5.84 38.43 -43.57
C ARG A 666 -5.27 39.52 -42.66
N GLY A 667 -4.03 39.36 -42.17
CA GLY A 667 -3.34 40.34 -41.33
C GLY A 667 -2.83 41.54 -42.13
N ALA A 668 -2.41 41.34 -43.38
CA ALA A 668 -1.89 42.39 -44.25
C ALA A 668 -2.90 42.92 -45.29
N GLY A 669 -4.07 42.29 -45.46
CA GLY A 669 -5.08 42.66 -46.45
C GLY A 669 -4.62 42.50 -47.90
N LYS A 670 -3.75 41.52 -48.18
CA LYS A 670 -3.04 41.38 -49.47
C LYS A 670 -3.35 40.06 -50.16
N LEU A 671 -3.48 40.12 -51.49
CA LEU A 671 -3.62 38.95 -52.36
C LEU A 671 -2.28 38.67 -53.08
N TYR A 672 -1.80 37.43 -52.99
CA TYR A 672 -0.54 36.95 -53.55
C TYR A 672 -0.78 35.93 -54.65
N LEU A 673 0.08 35.94 -55.66
CA LEU A 673 0.18 34.91 -56.69
C LEU A 673 1.40 34.03 -56.40
N PHE A 674 1.16 32.76 -56.17
CA PHE A 674 2.16 31.72 -56.00
C PHE A 674 2.36 30.99 -57.32
N HIS A 675 3.59 30.60 -57.59
CA HIS A 675 3.97 29.69 -58.66
C HIS A 675 4.31 28.36 -58.01
N VAL A 676 3.54 27.33 -58.32
CA VAL A 676 3.68 25.97 -57.80
C VAL A 676 4.30 25.12 -58.89
N THR A 677 5.41 24.46 -58.58
CA THR A 677 6.03 23.48 -59.48
C THR A 677 6.18 22.15 -58.77
N ALA A 678 5.87 21.05 -59.46
CA ALA A 678 6.10 19.70 -58.97
C ALA A 678 7.20 19.06 -59.82
N ALA A 679 8.30 18.64 -59.18
CA ALA A 679 9.27 17.76 -59.82
C ALA A 679 8.75 16.32 -59.66
N GLY A 680 8.69 15.53 -60.73
CA GLY A 680 8.17 14.17 -60.66
C GLY A 680 8.82 13.39 -59.51
N GLY A 681 8.00 12.90 -58.57
CA GLY A 681 8.46 12.30 -57.32
C GLY A 681 7.71 12.73 -56.06
N GLY A 682 6.77 13.68 -56.13
CA GLY A 682 5.90 14.04 -55.00
C GLY A 682 6.32 15.32 -54.24
N ALA A 683 7.48 15.89 -54.54
CA ALA A 683 7.93 17.17 -53.96
C ALA A 683 7.28 18.37 -54.68
N PHE A 684 6.72 19.31 -53.90
CA PHE A 684 6.13 20.56 -54.39
C PHE A 684 7.00 21.76 -53.99
N ASN A 685 7.39 22.58 -54.97
CA ASN A 685 8.02 23.87 -54.75
C ASN A 685 6.98 24.99 -54.90
N ILE A 686 6.77 25.80 -53.87
CA ILE A 686 5.86 26.95 -53.89
C ILE A 686 6.66 28.25 -53.82
N THR A 687 6.69 29.01 -54.93
CA THR A 687 7.40 30.29 -55.01
C THR A 687 6.40 31.45 -55.07
N ALA A 688 6.43 32.37 -54.11
CA ALA A 688 5.65 33.60 -54.20
C ALA A 688 6.19 34.48 -55.35
N THR A 689 5.40 34.69 -56.41
CA THR A 689 5.87 35.41 -57.61
C THR A 689 5.50 36.88 -57.64
N ARG A 690 4.41 37.30 -56.99
CA ARG A 690 4.03 38.72 -56.89
C ARG A 690 2.87 38.99 -55.91
N THR A 691 2.89 40.13 -55.24
CA THR A 691 1.67 40.74 -54.66
C THR A 691 0.83 41.35 -55.77
N LEU A 692 -0.44 40.97 -55.88
CA LEU A 692 -1.33 41.42 -56.96
C LEU A 692 -2.10 42.70 -56.61
N VAL A 693 -2.61 42.83 -55.37
CA VAL A 693 -3.41 43.99 -54.92
C VAL A 693 -3.29 44.19 -53.39
N THR A 694 -3.32 45.45 -52.93
CA THR A 694 -3.50 45.83 -51.51
C THR A 694 -4.94 46.30 -51.31
N ILE A 695 -5.72 45.65 -50.44
CA ILE A 695 -7.13 45.98 -50.18
C ILE A 695 -7.21 46.72 -48.84
N GLY A 696 -7.77 47.93 -48.84
CA GLY A 696 -7.88 48.79 -47.66
C GLY A 696 -8.95 48.36 -46.66
N ALA A 697 -8.78 48.79 -45.41
CA ALA A 697 -9.46 48.36 -44.17
C ALA A 697 -10.98 48.11 -44.25
N TRP A 698 -11.41 47.03 -43.59
CA TRP A 698 -12.82 46.63 -43.44
C TRP A 698 -13.48 47.35 -42.25
N THR A 699 -14.69 47.88 -42.47
CA THR A 699 -15.68 48.08 -41.41
C THR A 699 -16.60 46.85 -41.36
N THR A 700 -16.75 46.30 -40.16
CA THR A 700 -17.58 45.13 -39.80
C THR A 700 -19.00 45.18 -40.34
N LEU A 701 -19.52 44.02 -40.78
CA LEU A 701 -20.95 43.69 -40.76
C LEU A 701 -21.13 42.17 -40.80
N ASP A 702 -21.95 41.68 -39.87
CA ASP A 702 -22.29 40.28 -39.64
C ASP A 702 -22.98 39.60 -40.84
N ALA A 703 -22.75 38.30 -40.92
CA ALA A 703 -23.51 37.28 -41.64
C ALA A 703 -23.70 37.45 -43.17
N GLY A 704 -23.02 36.57 -43.91
CA GLY A 704 -23.49 36.07 -45.21
C GLY A 704 -23.19 36.97 -46.41
N ASP A 705 -22.19 36.54 -47.18
CA ASP A 705 -21.86 36.97 -48.56
C ASP A 705 -21.33 38.40 -48.80
N ILE A 706 -20.11 38.48 -49.35
CA ILE A 706 -19.53 39.69 -49.92
C ILE A 706 -19.29 39.48 -51.42
N TYR A 707 -19.84 40.37 -52.25
CA TYR A 707 -19.59 40.44 -53.70
C TYR A 707 -18.61 41.59 -54.01
N ILE A 708 -17.60 41.34 -54.85
CA ILE A 708 -16.77 42.38 -55.47
C ILE A 708 -16.67 42.11 -56.98
N PHE A 709 -16.92 43.15 -57.78
CA PHE A 709 -16.89 43.18 -59.25
C PHE A 709 -15.49 43.15 -59.85
#